data_AF-A0A7K3HIF2-F1
#
_entry.id   AF-A0A7K3HIF2-F1
#
_cell.length_a   1.000
_cell.length_b   1.000
_cell.length_c   1.000
_cell.angle_alpha   90.00
_cell.angle_beta   90.00
_cell.angle_gamma   90.00
#
_symmetry.space_group_name_H-M   'P 1'
#
loop_
_entity.id
_entity.type
_entity.pdbx_description
1 polymer ?
#
loop_
_entity_poly.entity_id
_entity_poly.type
_entity_poly.pdbx_seq_one_letter_code
_entity_poly.pdbx_strand_id
1 'polypeptide(L)'
;MSQPPQPPNQPPSGPPGGDSHSDADGQAQGQGGGFGPPPAPPSGSGPAEPDPADSSRQDPAESDSAQAGPAQPDSAQPGPAKPDLAKREAPGTEPSQPAGEPPRPSGQPPQAPPAGQPPQAPPAPLPPGQQPGYGYPQQPPGAQPGYGYPQQPPAQPGYGYPGQPPYGQPGQPGQPPYGQPGQPYGQPGQPPYGQQQYAMYPPTGPMPAAGMPQGGGQGSKQRMMIIVAAAVAVLLIIGGGVFFAASGDDDGDGKKDTAGNSSDGTGGDDGSGGDGSGGEKPAKTDAELLFSVDKPKLTDVTKVDGLWVTDKAFAKGSLNSVVGYNKADGKEKWTLELAGQICWGSKHTSEDGKAAVLFQDGKVGSDGRVQPCSRVAAFDVNTGKKLWEKQVSLGDENVRFSEVTVGPDVVAAGGLYGGAAWKLDSGKELWRPDQTSDCEDAGYGGGTGLVAVRKCGSYDSPKIEVQKLDPSSGKPQFSYDVPEGIDYVHVISTEPLVIGVDAGGAVGTSDIIAIDDKGKMRSRISTENGKYTVRCSAVEVEDCKMVAVDEDSLYMGTEEHESQEEDYGRTNEIVAFDLDTGKARGKAEAGGRRVMTPLQMEGDTLLAYMEPTYDQGGQVMAIDPKTLKSTVYLKNPKDSIETESSYRPSLNVRLLYEGGRLYMGQTLMSERSSSLDRKEYLLVVFGSE
;
A
#
# COMPACT_ATOMS: atom_id res chain seq x y z
N MET A 1 30.95 46.16 21.00
CA MET A 1 30.13 46.89 21.99
C MET A 1 28.93 46.02 22.33
N SER A 2 28.39 46.11 23.54
CA SER A 2 27.55 45.06 24.13
C SER A 2 26.05 45.40 24.15
N GLN A 3 25.20 44.38 24.19
CA GLN A 3 23.75 44.53 24.38
C GLN A 3 23.39 44.96 25.82
N PRO A 4 22.27 45.68 26.03
CA PRO A 4 21.70 45.93 27.35
C PRO A 4 20.87 44.73 27.87
N PRO A 5 20.63 44.61 29.20
CA PRO A 5 19.98 43.45 29.82
C PRO A 5 18.44 43.53 29.88
N GLN A 6 17.80 42.37 30.10
CA GLN A 6 16.36 42.23 30.33
C GLN A 6 15.97 42.36 31.83
N PRO A 7 14.70 42.73 32.15
CA PRO A 7 14.15 42.75 33.51
C PRO A 7 13.68 41.36 34.01
N PRO A 8 13.50 41.14 35.33
CA PRO A 8 13.19 39.83 35.91
C PRO A 8 11.68 39.50 36.04
N ASN A 9 11.38 38.21 36.09
CA ASN A 9 10.03 37.65 36.28
C ASN A 9 9.44 37.89 37.69
N GLN A 10 8.10 37.91 37.78
CA GLN A 10 7.33 37.69 39.00
C GLN A 10 6.41 36.45 38.85
N PRO A 11 6.18 35.65 39.93
CA PRO A 11 5.25 34.53 39.90
C PRO A 11 3.80 34.97 40.22
N PRO A 12 2.77 34.28 39.68
CA PRO A 12 1.38 34.53 40.05
C PRO A 12 1.04 34.02 41.46
N SER A 13 0.07 34.68 42.10
CA SER A 13 -0.39 34.43 43.47
C SER A 13 -1.33 33.21 43.60
N GLY A 14 -1.36 32.61 44.79
CA GLY A 14 -2.22 31.48 45.13
C GLY A 14 -3.72 31.81 45.32
N PRO A 15 -4.56 30.79 45.58
CA PRO A 15 -6.02 30.91 45.58
C PRO A 15 -6.61 31.49 46.88
N PRO A 16 -7.76 32.20 46.82
CA PRO A 16 -8.56 32.52 47.99
C PRO A 16 -9.34 31.30 48.49
N GLY A 17 -9.50 31.18 49.81
CA GLY A 17 -10.47 30.27 50.43
C GLY A 17 -11.89 30.80 50.30
N GLY A 18 -12.89 29.91 50.46
CA GLY A 18 -14.30 30.30 50.48
C GLY A 18 -14.80 30.63 51.90
N ASP A 19 -15.85 31.43 51.96
CA ASP A 19 -16.64 31.68 53.17
C ASP A 19 -18.07 31.13 53.01
N SER A 20 -18.65 30.66 54.11
CA SER A 20 -19.98 30.06 54.15
C SER A 20 -21.04 31.06 54.60
N HIS A 21 -22.19 31.06 53.93
CA HIS A 21 -23.44 31.59 54.48
C HIS A 21 -24.57 30.58 54.26
N SER A 22 -25.42 30.48 55.26
CA SER A 22 -26.55 29.56 55.34
C SER A 22 -27.77 30.32 55.82
N ASP A 23 -28.90 30.14 55.15
CA ASP A 23 -30.22 30.43 55.70
C ASP A 23 -31.18 29.31 55.27
N ALA A 24 -32.25 29.11 56.03
CA ALA A 24 -33.16 27.98 55.90
C ALA A 24 -34.62 28.42 55.99
N ASP A 25 -35.52 27.68 55.33
CA ASP A 25 -36.67 27.03 55.98
C ASP A 25 -37.50 26.20 54.98
N GLY A 26 -38.23 25.19 55.47
CA GLY A 26 -39.14 24.38 54.63
C GLY A 26 -39.26 22.91 55.05
N GLN A 27 -39.97 22.64 56.15
CA GLN A 27 -40.12 21.28 56.69
C GLN A 27 -41.17 20.42 55.95
N ALA A 28 -40.87 19.13 55.75
CA ALA A 28 -41.83 18.03 55.88
C ALA A 28 -41.09 16.70 56.18
N GLN A 29 -41.72 15.77 56.89
CA GLN A 29 -41.13 14.50 57.34
C GLN A 29 -41.85 13.29 56.74
N GLY A 30 -41.14 12.20 56.44
CA GLY A 30 -41.75 10.95 55.95
C GLY A 30 -40.74 9.80 55.85
N GLN A 31 -40.78 8.86 56.79
CA GLN A 31 -39.77 7.80 56.94
C GLN A 31 -40.02 6.57 56.04
N GLY A 32 -38.92 5.93 55.59
CA GLY A 32 -38.74 4.50 55.80
C GLY A 32 -38.78 3.53 54.61
N GLY A 33 -37.67 2.80 54.40
CA GLY A 33 -37.72 1.34 54.22
C GLY A 33 -37.51 0.72 52.82
N GLY A 34 -36.30 0.22 52.58
CA GLY A 34 -36.08 -1.21 52.30
C GLY A 34 -36.41 -1.84 50.94
N PHE A 35 -35.36 -2.02 50.12
CA PHE A 35 -35.08 -3.17 49.22
C PHE A 35 -36.22 -3.99 48.56
N GLY A 36 -36.21 -4.03 47.22
CA GLY A 36 -36.77 -5.12 46.41
C GLY A 36 -36.22 -5.10 44.97
N PRO A 37 -35.75 -6.23 44.39
CA PRO A 37 -35.27 -6.29 43.00
C PRO A 37 -36.44 -6.46 41.99
N PRO A 38 -36.23 -6.10 40.70
CA PRO A 38 -37.26 -6.20 39.67
C PRO A 38 -37.55 -7.66 39.22
N PRO A 39 -38.77 -7.95 38.71
CA PRO A 39 -39.17 -9.30 38.30
C PRO A 39 -38.64 -9.71 36.91
N ALA A 40 -38.50 -11.02 36.70
CA ALA A 40 -38.16 -11.63 35.42
C ALA A 40 -39.41 -11.92 34.55
N PRO A 41 -39.27 -11.97 33.21
CA PRO A 41 -40.36 -12.38 32.31
C PRO A 41 -40.64 -13.91 32.39
N PRO A 42 -41.89 -14.35 32.14
CA PRO A 42 -42.27 -15.76 32.20
C PRO A 42 -41.91 -16.54 30.92
N SER A 43 -41.69 -17.86 31.09
CA SER A 43 -41.38 -18.80 30.01
C SER A 43 -42.37 -19.98 29.97
N GLY A 44 -42.71 -20.44 28.77
CA GLY A 44 -43.62 -21.57 28.50
C GLY A 44 -45.05 -21.12 28.14
N SER A 45 -45.79 -21.85 27.29
CA SER A 45 -45.52 -23.16 26.68
C SER A 45 -46.28 -23.34 25.35
N GLY A 46 -45.91 -24.37 24.58
CA GLY A 46 -46.71 -24.95 23.50
C GLY A 46 -46.58 -26.49 23.55
N PRO A 47 -46.88 -27.24 22.48
CA PRO A 47 -47.59 -26.89 21.24
C PRO A 47 -48.91 -27.69 21.08
N ALA A 48 -49.64 -27.49 19.98
CA ALA A 48 -50.71 -28.39 19.54
C ALA A 48 -50.82 -28.41 18.00
N GLU A 49 -51.02 -29.59 17.42
CA GLU A 49 -51.21 -29.83 15.98
C GLU A 49 -52.68 -30.19 15.64
N PRO A 50 -53.10 -30.18 14.36
CA PRO A 50 -54.50 -29.96 13.95
C PRO A 50 -55.24 -31.22 13.46
N ASP A 51 -56.58 -31.11 13.30
CA ASP A 51 -57.41 -31.97 12.43
C ASP A 51 -58.83 -31.31 12.22
N PRO A 52 -59.77 -31.80 11.36
CA PRO A 52 -59.83 -31.39 9.94
C PRO A 52 -61.26 -31.07 9.39
N ALA A 53 -61.40 -31.05 8.05
CA ALA A 53 -62.65 -31.12 7.23
C ALA A 53 -63.55 -29.86 7.18
N ASP A 54 -64.45 -29.64 6.21
CA ASP A 54 -64.60 -30.03 4.77
C ASP A 54 -65.79 -29.21 4.18
N SER A 55 -65.77 -28.78 2.91
CA SER A 55 -66.95 -28.83 2.00
C SER A 55 -66.76 -28.17 0.61
N SER A 56 -66.53 -29.01 -0.41
CA SER A 56 -67.26 -29.05 -1.71
C SER A 56 -67.18 -27.96 -2.82
N ARG A 57 -66.78 -28.43 -4.03
CA ARG A 57 -67.27 -28.10 -5.41
C ARG A 57 -66.86 -26.74 -6.02
N GLN A 58 -66.66 -26.59 -7.35
CA GLN A 58 -67.07 -27.41 -8.50
C GLN A 58 -66.18 -27.16 -9.76
N ASP A 59 -65.77 -28.21 -10.49
CA ASP A 59 -65.18 -28.13 -11.86
C ASP A 59 -66.25 -28.32 -12.97
N PRO A 60 -65.93 -28.11 -14.28
CA PRO A 60 -65.48 -29.25 -15.09
C PRO A 60 -64.50 -28.98 -16.27
N ALA A 61 -63.65 -29.99 -16.58
CA ALA A 61 -63.15 -30.41 -17.92
C ALA A 61 -62.31 -29.42 -18.78
N GLU A 62 -61.42 -29.81 -19.72
CA GLU A 62 -60.67 -31.03 -20.13
C GLU A 62 -59.48 -30.51 -21.01
N SER A 63 -58.41 -31.21 -21.43
CA SER A 63 -58.11 -32.64 -21.66
C SER A 63 -56.59 -32.95 -21.60
N ASP A 64 -56.24 -34.24 -21.42
CA ASP A 64 -55.02 -35.02 -21.79
C ASP A 64 -53.66 -34.35 -22.17
N SER A 65 -52.46 -34.71 -21.67
CA SER A 65 -51.75 -35.99 -21.31
C SER A 65 -50.76 -36.51 -22.41
N ALA A 66 -49.66 -37.25 -22.15
CA ALA A 66 -48.90 -37.59 -20.93
C ALA A 66 -47.46 -38.16 -21.23
N GLN A 67 -46.57 -38.13 -20.21
CA GLN A 67 -45.47 -39.09 -19.86
C GLN A 67 -44.31 -39.34 -20.87
N ALA A 68 -43.01 -39.16 -20.52
CA ALA A 68 -42.08 -39.99 -19.69
C ALA A 68 -41.73 -41.37 -20.33
N GLY A 69 -40.49 -41.89 -20.42
CA GLY A 69 -39.23 -41.81 -19.63
C GLY A 69 -38.85 -43.24 -19.13
N PRO A 70 -37.64 -43.61 -18.62
CA PRO A 70 -36.31 -42.96 -18.58
C PRO A 70 -35.10 -43.94 -18.88
N ALA A 71 -33.87 -43.62 -18.40
CA ALA A 71 -32.68 -44.48 -18.11
C ALA A 71 -31.47 -44.57 -19.09
N GLN A 72 -30.29 -44.92 -18.53
CA GLN A 72 -28.90 -44.97 -19.09
C GLN A 72 -28.31 -46.41 -19.00
N PRO A 73 -26.99 -46.75 -19.20
CA PRO A 73 -25.77 -46.04 -19.70
C PRO A 73 -25.10 -46.79 -20.93
N ASP A 74 -23.89 -46.54 -21.47
CA ASP A 74 -22.53 -46.56 -20.86
C ASP A 74 -21.33 -46.32 -21.85
N SER A 75 -20.19 -45.89 -21.29
CA SER A 75 -18.77 -46.12 -21.71
C SER A 75 -18.06 -45.52 -22.98
N ALA A 76 -16.77 -45.20 -22.74
CA ALA A 76 -15.57 -45.28 -23.63
C ALA A 76 -15.17 -44.16 -24.62
N GLN A 77 -13.84 -43.95 -24.69
CA GLN A 77 -13.06 -43.02 -25.55
C GLN A 77 -11.96 -43.84 -26.28
N PRO A 78 -11.44 -43.44 -27.47
CA PRO A 78 -10.19 -42.65 -27.50
C PRO A 78 -10.08 -41.67 -28.71
N GLY A 79 -8.91 -41.05 -28.92
CA GLY A 79 -8.66 -39.98 -29.90
C GLY A 79 -7.90 -40.36 -31.20
N PRO A 80 -6.92 -39.55 -31.68
CA PRO A 80 -7.10 -38.84 -32.95
C PRO A 80 -5.99 -39.02 -34.01
N ALA A 81 -6.25 -38.58 -35.26
CA ALA A 81 -5.28 -38.55 -36.37
C ALA A 81 -5.42 -37.30 -37.28
N LYS A 82 -4.40 -37.03 -38.11
CA LYS A 82 -4.25 -35.84 -38.97
C LYS A 82 -4.62 -36.10 -40.46
N PRO A 83 -4.84 -35.05 -41.28
CA PRO A 83 -5.38 -35.17 -42.65
C PRO A 83 -4.30 -35.31 -43.73
N ASP A 84 -4.69 -35.67 -44.97
CA ASP A 84 -3.86 -35.39 -46.15
C ASP A 84 -4.63 -35.24 -47.49
N LEU A 85 -4.13 -34.28 -48.30
CA LEU A 85 -4.17 -34.04 -49.76
C LEU A 85 -5.34 -34.38 -50.74
N ALA A 86 -5.40 -33.53 -51.80
CA ALA A 86 -5.82 -33.77 -53.20
C ALA A 86 -7.34 -33.83 -53.57
N LYS A 87 -7.79 -33.46 -54.79
CA LYS A 87 -7.37 -32.46 -55.81
C LYS A 87 -8.45 -32.34 -56.93
N ARG A 88 -8.38 -31.26 -57.75
CA ARG A 88 -8.84 -31.12 -59.17
C ARG A 88 -10.34 -30.95 -59.54
N GLU A 89 -10.57 -29.82 -60.23
CA GLU A 89 -11.37 -29.61 -61.47
C GLU A 89 -12.92 -29.47 -61.43
N ALA A 90 -13.45 -28.77 -62.45
CA ALA A 90 -14.82 -28.21 -62.59
C ALA A 90 -15.49 -28.68 -63.93
N PRO A 91 -16.69 -28.20 -64.35
CA PRO A 91 -16.80 -26.89 -65.04
C PRO A 91 -18.19 -26.15 -65.01
N GLY A 92 -18.21 -24.90 -65.50
CA GLY A 92 -19.42 -24.16 -65.95
C GLY A 92 -20.15 -23.31 -64.88
N THR A 93 -20.85 -22.21 -65.20
CA THR A 93 -21.06 -21.47 -66.48
C THR A 93 -21.28 -19.96 -66.25
N GLU A 94 -20.86 -19.13 -67.21
CA GLU A 94 -21.14 -17.68 -67.35
C GLU A 94 -22.44 -17.44 -68.20
N PRO A 95 -22.88 -16.21 -68.61
CA PRO A 95 -22.24 -14.87 -68.50
C PRO A 95 -23.16 -13.70 -68.03
N SER A 96 -22.55 -12.52 -67.77
CA SER A 96 -22.97 -11.23 -68.40
C SER A 96 -22.14 -10.00 -67.95
N GLN A 97 -21.54 -9.28 -68.90
CA GLN A 97 -21.07 -7.87 -68.81
C GLN A 97 -21.53 -7.09 -70.06
N PRO A 98 -21.56 -5.74 -70.02
CA PRO A 98 -20.59 -4.93 -70.80
C PRO A 98 -20.23 -3.56 -70.15
N ALA A 99 -19.29 -2.72 -70.63
CA ALA A 99 -18.01 -2.87 -71.37
C ALA A 99 -17.33 -1.47 -71.51
N GLY A 100 -16.01 -1.39 -71.74
CA GLY A 100 -15.30 -0.14 -72.09
C GLY A 100 -13.75 -0.22 -72.07
N GLU A 101 -13.08 0.08 -73.18
CA GLU A 101 -11.61 -0.07 -73.44
C GLU A 101 -11.16 0.87 -74.62
N PRO A 102 -9.89 0.92 -75.10
CA PRO A 102 -8.61 0.34 -74.63
C PRO A 102 -7.65 1.48 -74.16
N PRO A 103 -6.39 1.81 -74.63
CA PRO A 103 -5.46 1.29 -75.67
C PRO A 103 -4.10 0.74 -75.12
N ARG A 104 -3.09 0.52 -76.00
CA ARG A 104 -1.73 -0.07 -75.76
C ARG A 104 -0.70 0.56 -76.77
N PRO A 105 0.56 0.09 -77.09
CA PRO A 105 1.29 -1.16 -76.73
C PRO A 105 2.87 -1.18 -76.62
N SER A 106 3.42 -2.41 -76.46
CA SER A 106 4.79 -2.93 -76.80
C SER A 106 6.01 -2.68 -75.86
N GLY A 107 7.08 -3.52 -75.83
CA GLY A 107 7.19 -4.94 -76.24
C GLY A 107 8.60 -5.56 -76.54
N GLN A 108 8.96 -6.68 -75.89
CA GLN A 108 9.86 -7.80 -76.36
C GLN A 108 11.42 -7.60 -76.39
N PRO A 109 12.31 -8.65 -76.58
CA PRO A 109 13.01 -9.31 -75.46
C PRO A 109 14.59 -9.49 -75.55
N PRO A 110 15.26 -10.69 -75.62
CA PRO A 110 16.33 -11.06 -74.63
C PRO A 110 17.72 -11.52 -75.19
N GLN A 111 18.75 -11.67 -74.33
CA GLN A 111 19.99 -12.46 -74.61
C GLN A 111 20.89 -12.79 -73.38
N ALA A 112 21.81 -13.77 -73.50
CA ALA A 112 22.83 -14.24 -72.53
C ALA A 112 23.80 -15.26 -73.20
N PRO A 113 24.82 -15.87 -72.54
CA PRO A 113 25.90 -15.41 -71.62
C PRO A 113 27.32 -15.56 -72.29
N PRO A 114 28.50 -15.50 -71.59
CA PRO A 114 29.09 -16.71 -70.96
C PRO A 114 30.09 -16.56 -69.75
N ALA A 115 30.18 -17.65 -68.98
CA ALA A 115 31.18 -18.19 -68.00
C ALA A 115 32.52 -17.48 -67.59
N GLY A 116 32.96 -17.70 -66.32
CA GLY A 116 34.38 -17.50 -65.90
C GLY A 116 34.80 -17.59 -64.40
N GLN A 117 34.80 -18.79 -63.77
CA GLN A 117 35.54 -19.24 -62.54
C GLN A 117 35.53 -18.46 -61.17
N PRO A 118 35.44 -19.16 -60.00
CA PRO A 118 35.61 -18.61 -58.63
C PRO A 118 36.98 -18.97 -57.99
N PRO A 119 37.46 -18.25 -56.95
CA PRO A 119 37.15 -18.60 -55.54
C PRO A 119 37.01 -17.32 -54.64
N GLN A 120 36.98 -17.29 -53.29
CA GLN A 120 37.05 -18.26 -52.17
C GLN A 120 36.28 -17.70 -50.93
N ALA A 121 36.51 -18.21 -49.71
CA ALA A 121 35.96 -17.69 -48.44
C ALA A 121 37.03 -17.64 -47.31
N PRO A 122 36.95 -16.68 -46.34
CA PRO A 122 37.91 -16.56 -45.24
C PRO A 122 37.60 -17.48 -44.03
N PRO A 123 38.63 -18.02 -43.33
CA PRO A 123 38.44 -19.01 -42.24
C PRO A 123 38.66 -18.47 -40.82
N ALA A 124 38.30 -19.29 -39.83
CA ALA A 124 38.70 -19.22 -38.41
C ALA A 124 38.68 -20.64 -37.80
N PRO A 125 39.23 -20.91 -36.59
CA PRO A 125 40.09 -20.09 -35.72
C PRO A 125 41.47 -20.75 -35.43
N LEU A 126 42.37 -20.08 -34.71
CA LEU A 126 43.67 -20.65 -34.28
C LEU A 126 44.29 -19.97 -33.03
N PRO A 127 44.63 -20.73 -31.98
CA PRO A 127 45.57 -20.32 -30.92
C PRO A 127 46.72 -21.36 -30.70
N PRO A 128 47.73 -21.10 -29.85
CA PRO A 128 48.40 -19.83 -29.53
C PRO A 128 49.93 -19.89 -29.83
N GLY A 129 50.69 -18.80 -29.60
CA GLY A 129 52.15 -18.76 -29.76
C GLY A 129 52.91 -18.11 -28.60
N GLN A 130 54.13 -18.58 -28.30
CA GLN A 130 55.01 -18.11 -27.22
C GLN A 130 56.50 -18.23 -27.59
N GLN A 131 57.34 -17.30 -27.12
CA GLN A 131 58.79 -17.41 -26.83
C GLN A 131 59.26 -16.15 -26.05
N PRO A 132 60.44 -16.12 -25.37
CA PRO A 132 61.14 -17.14 -24.55
C PRO A 132 61.42 -16.59 -23.11
N GLY A 133 62.06 -17.27 -22.14
CA GLY A 133 62.59 -18.65 -22.06
C GLY A 133 63.98 -18.75 -21.39
N TYR A 134 64.06 -18.90 -20.06
CA TYR A 134 65.30 -19.16 -19.28
C TYR A 134 65.08 -20.22 -18.18
N GLY A 135 66.05 -21.12 -17.96
CA GLY A 135 66.21 -21.90 -16.71
C GLY A 135 65.80 -23.39 -16.72
N TYR A 136 66.81 -24.29 -16.77
CA TYR A 136 66.75 -25.76 -16.63
C TYR A 136 67.10 -26.20 -15.16
N PRO A 137 67.18 -27.50 -14.79
CA PRO A 137 66.35 -28.70 -15.12
C PRO A 137 66.03 -29.62 -13.90
N GLN A 138 65.07 -30.56 -14.03
CA GLN A 138 65.26 -32.02 -13.81
C GLN A 138 63.95 -32.82 -14.00
N GLN A 139 64.02 -34.16 -14.11
CA GLN A 139 62.98 -35.00 -14.72
C GLN A 139 62.71 -36.34 -13.94
N PRO A 140 62.23 -37.50 -14.51
CA PRO A 140 61.00 -38.23 -14.10
C PRO A 140 61.29 -39.65 -13.50
N PRO A 141 60.50 -40.76 -13.65
CA PRO A 141 59.13 -41.01 -14.18
C PRO A 141 58.21 -42.06 -13.47
N GLY A 142 56.95 -42.14 -13.96
CA GLY A 142 56.10 -43.36 -13.98
C GLY A 142 55.04 -43.48 -12.87
N ALA A 143 54.01 -44.35 -12.94
CA ALA A 143 53.31 -45.07 -14.04
C ALA A 143 52.01 -45.71 -13.46
N GLN A 144 51.04 -46.16 -14.27
CA GLN A 144 49.73 -46.74 -13.83
C GLN A 144 49.75 -48.30 -13.77
N PRO A 145 48.62 -49.05 -13.54
CA PRO A 145 47.34 -48.83 -12.79
C PRO A 145 47.00 -49.99 -11.79
N GLY A 146 45.85 -49.96 -11.08
CA GLY A 146 45.34 -51.11 -10.29
C GLY A 146 43.93 -50.96 -9.67
N TYR A 147 43.24 -52.09 -9.35
CA TYR A 147 41.85 -52.20 -8.83
C TYR A 147 41.76 -52.89 -7.45
N GLY A 148 40.68 -52.65 -6.67
CA GLY A 148 40.34 -53.41 -5.43
C GLY A 148 38.97 -53.06 -4.79
N TYR A 149 38.35 -54.00 -4.07
CA TYR A 149 37.03 -53.97 -3.37
C TYR A 149 37.21 -54.51 -1.91
N PRO A 150 36.18 -54.68 -1.03
CA PRO A 150 35.28 -53.69 -0.39
C PRO A 150 35.18 -53.87 1.17
N GLN A 151 34.34 -53.09 1.87
CA GLN A 151 33.86 -53.38 3.26
C GLN A 151 32.50 -52.68 3.58
N GLN A 152 31.81 -53.08 4.66
CA GLN A 152 30.42 -52.66 5.01
C GLN A 152 30.21 -52.41 6.55
N PRO A 153 28.99 -52.24 7.15
CA PRO A 153 28.74 -51.20 8.19
C PRO A 153 28.38 -51.74 9.60
N PRO A 154 27.99 -50.85 10.54
CA PRO A 154 26.66 -50.99 11.18
C PRO A 154 25.91 -49.66 11.44
N ALA A 155 24.70 -49.73 12.03
CA ALA A 155 23.70 -48.62 12.15
C ALA A 155 23.35 -48.20 13.62
N GLN A 156 22.38 -47.29 13.80
CA GLN A 156 22.02 -46.58 15.05
C GLN A 156 20.49 -46.57 15.37
N PRO A 157 20.07 -46.68 16.65
CA PRO A 157 18.69 -46.45 17.17
C PRO A 157 18.60 -45.29 18.20
N GLY A 158 17.45 -44.84 18.74
CA GLY A 158 16.05 -45.12 18.42
C GLY A 158 15.08 -45.09 19.64
N TYR A 159 14.06 -44.20 19.62
CA TYR A 159 12.84 -44.11 20.49
C TYR A 159 12.97 -43.78 22.01
N GLY A 160 11.99 -43.02 22.55
CA GLY A 160 11.73 -42.89 24.01
C GLY A 160 10.96 -41.64 24.49
N TYR A 161 9.97 -41.80 25.39
CA TYR A 161 9.11 -40.78 26.08
C TYR A 161 8.65 -41.41 27.44
N PRO A 162 7.95 -40.73 28.39
CA PRO A 162 8.16 -39.46 29.09
C PRO A 162 8.27 -39.62 30.65
N GLY A 163 8.33 -38.53 31.45
CA GLY A 163 8.14 -38.58 32.92
C GLY A 163 8.21 -37.23 33.67
N GLN A 164 7.49 -37.08 34.79
CA GLN A 164 7.56 -35.92 35.74
C GLN A 164 8.12 -36.33 37.14
N PRO A 165 7.88 -35.64 38.29
CA PRO A 165 8.90 -34.95 39.08
C PRO A 165 9.16 -35.61 40.47
N PRO A 166 10.02 -35.06 41.36
CA PRO A 166 9.48 -34.18 42.42
C PRO A 166 10.46 -33.12 43.05
N TYR A 167 9.88 -32.36 43.99
CA TYR A 167 10.40 -31.36 44.94
C TYR A 167 11.77 -31.60 45.64
N GLY A 168 12.45 -30.49 46.02
CA GLY A 168 13.50 -30.48 47.06
C GLY A 168 14.06 -29.08 47.43
N GLN A 169 13.93 -28.66 48.69
CA GLN A 169 14.52 -27.45 49.33
C GLN A 169 15.47 -27.91 50.49
N PRO A 170 16.16 -27.03 51.25
CA PRO A 170 16.97 -25.84 50.93
C PRO A 170 18.39 -25.88 51.61
N GLY A 171 19.27 -24.88 51.41
CA GLY A 171 20.51 -24.78 52.23
C GLY A 171 21.49 -23.61 51.97
N GLN A 172 21.86 -22.89 53.04
CA GLN A 172 22.98 -21.92 53.16
C GLN A 172 24.03 -22.47 54.19
N PRO A 173 25.11 -21.77 54.65
CA PRO A 173 25.77 -20.49 54.24
C PRO A 173 27.33 -20.56 54.10
N GLY A 174 28.00 -19.44 53.74
CA GLY A 174 29.47 -19.25 53.89
C GLY A 174 30.00 -17.87 53.39
N GLN A 175 31.02 -17.27 54.03
CA GLN A 175 31.58 -15.91 53.78
C GLN A 175 33.09 -15.80 54.18
N PRO A 176 33.78 -14.62 54.15
CA PRO A 176 33.99 -13.62 53.08
C PRO A 176 35.48 -13.58 52.64
N PRO A 177 36.48 -12.71 53.03
CA PRO A 177 36.56 -11.34 53.66
C PRO A 177 37.39 -10.29 52.84
N TYR A 178 37.66 -9.10 53.44
CA TYR A 178 38.56 -7.97 53.02
C TYR A 178 38.20 -7.12 51.76
N GLY A 179 38.23 -5.76 51.75
CA GLY A 179 38.15 -4.78 52.86
C GLY A 179 38.66 -3.33 52.61
N GLN A 180 37.78 -2.31 52.76
CA GLN A 180 38.03 -0.87 53.13
C GLN A 180 38.84 0.07 52.17
N PRO A 181 38.83 1.43 52.29
CA PRO A 181 37.95 2.36 53.06
C PRO A 181 37.38 3.63 52.32
N GLY A 182 36.37 4.31 52.89
CA GLY A 182 35.99 5.72 52.57
C GLY A 182 34.52 6.16 52.84
N GLN A 183 34.28 7.18 53.70
CA GLN A 183 32.97 7.74 54.18
C GLN A 183 33.18 9.21 54.70
N PRO A 184 32.19 10.06 55.14
CA PRO A 184 30.79 9.87 55.66
C PRO A 184 29.72 10.74 54.92
N TYR A 185 28.54 11.25 55.38
CA TYR A 185 27.67 11.31 56.61
C TYR A 185 26.25 11.82 56.15
N GLY A 186 25.06 11.65 56.79
CA GLY A 186 24.54 10.65 57.74
C GLY A 186 23.32 11.08 58.65
N GLN A 187 22.06 10.91 58.19
CA GLN A 187 20.79 10.72 58.99
C GLN A 187 20.18 11.92 59.80
N PRO A 188 18.94 11.87 60.42
CA PRO A 188 17.98 10.74 60.64
C PRO A 188 16.41 10.91 60.47
N GLY A 189 15.68 9.78 60.36
CA GLY A 189 14.24 9.51 60.76
C GLY A 189 13.05 10.06 59.91
N GLN A 190 11.94 9.39 59.51
CA GLN A 190 11.02 8.27 59.95
C GLN A 190 9.72 8.71 60.69
N PRO A 191 8.55 8.01 60.60
CA PRO A 191 7.74 7.46 59.47
C PRO A 191 6.19 7.72 59.69
N PRO A 192 5.16 6.90 59.29
CA PRO A 192 4.70 6.28 58.03
C PRO A 192 3.24 6.70 57.59
N TYR A 193 2.55 5.85 56.79
CA TYR A 193 1.16 5.91 56.19
C TYR A 193 1.01 6.67 54.86
N GLY A 194 0.30 6.16 53.82
CA GLY A 194 -0.18 4.78 53.59
C GLY A 194 -1.44 4.67 52.71
N GLN A 195 -1.31 4.28 51.43
CA GLN A 195 -2.41 3.82 50.56
C GLN A 195 -1.97 2.69 49.59
N GLN A 196 -2.94 2.01 48.97
CA GLN A 196 -2.79 0.64 48.47
C GLN A 196 -2.18 0.46 47.06
N GLN A 197 -1.77 -0.79 46.78
CA GLN A 197 -1.14 -1.27 45.56
C GLN A 197 -2.16 -1.91 44.60
N TYR A 198 -1.86 -1.89 43.30
CA TYR A 198 -2.13 -3.02 42.40
C TYR A 198 -0.85 -3.38 41.63
N ALA A 199 -0.71 -4.65 41.24
CA ALA A 199 0.60 -5.27 40.98
C ALA A 199 1.12 -5.14 39.54
N MET A 200 2.44 -5.30 39.39
CA MET A 200 3.22 -5.24 38.15
C MET A 200 4.38 -6.26 38.25
N TYR A 201 5.03 -6.59 37.11
CA TYR A 201 6.13 -7.56 36.94
C TYR A 201 5.73 -9.06 36.98
N PRO A 202 6.50 -10.00 36.37
CA PRO A 202 7.84 -9.83 35.78
C PRO A 202 8.06 -10.39 34.34
N PRO A 203 9.07 -9.86 33.62
CA PRO A 203 9.83 -10.59 32.60
C PRO A 203 11.28 -10.86 33.06
N THR A 204 11.80 -12.09 32.89
CA THR A 204 13.21 -12.42 33.18
C THR A 204 13.78 -13.49 32.25
N GLY A 205 14.86 -13.16 31.53
CA GLY A 205 15.69 -14.07 30.74
C GLY A 205 16.93 -13.33 30.21
N PRO A 206 18.17 -13.75 30.48
CA PRO A 206 19.35 -12.90 30.28
C PRO A 206 19.99 -12.99 28.88
N MET A 207 20.29 -11.83 28.29
CA MET A 207 21.17 -11.70 27.13
C MET A 207 22.64 -11.54 27.58
N PRO A 208 23.63 -12.23 26.97
CA PRO A 208 25.04 -12.00 27.23
C PRO A 208 25.51 -10.64 26.70
N ALA A 209 26.34 -9.93 27.46
CA ALA A 209 26.95 -8.68 27.02
C ALA A 209 28.11 -8.94 26.03
N ALA A 210 27.99 -8.45 24.79
CA ALA A 210 29.10 -8.40 23.84
C ALA A 210 30.09 -7.29 24.23
N GLY A 211 31.37 -7.65 24.39
CA GLY A 211 32.41 -6.72 24.83
C GLY A 211 32.90 -5.76 23.74
N MET A 212 33.33 -4.57 24.14
CA MET A 212 33.98 -3.59 23.24
C MET A 212 35.38 -4.07 22.80
N PRO A 213 35.71 -4.07 21.49
CA PRO A 213 37.09 -4.16 21.02
C PRO A 213 37.77 -2.78 21.14
N GLN A 214 38.85 -2.69 21.91
CA GLN A 214 39.61 -1.45 22.08
C GLN A 214 40.80 -1.35 21.09
N GLY A 215 40.73 -0.39 20.17
CA GLY A 215 41.90 0.20 19.50
C GLY A 215 42.27 -0.36 18.12
N GLY A 216 42.48 0.55 17.17
CA GLY A 216 42.93 0.28 15.80
C GLY A 216 42.76 1.53 14.93
N GLY A 217 43.85 2.10 14.44
CA GLY A 217 43.82 3.43 13.79
C GLY A 217 43.49 3.44 12.30
N GLN A 218 43.32 4.65 11.76
CA GLN A 218 43.47 4.99 10.33
C GLN A 218 42.32 4.64 9.35
N GLY A 219 41.10 4.33 9.83
CA GLY A 219 39.91 4.22 8.95
C GLY A 219 39.15 5.52 8.66
N SER A 220 39.16 6.49 9.59
CA SER A 220 38.23 7.65 9.54
C SER A 220 38.48 8.61 8.37
N LYS A 221 39.74 8.88 8.03
CA LYS A 221 40.07 9.79 6.90
C LYS A 221 39.61 9.26 5.55
N GLN A 222 39.56 7.95 5.35
CA GLN A 222 39.13 7.37 4.08
C GLN A 222 37.61 7.43 3.92
N ARG A 223 36.83 7.13 4.98
CA ARG A 223 35.37 7.38 4.98
C ARG A 223 35.04 8.86 4.83
N MET A 224 35.78 9.75 5.52
CA MET A 224 35.60 11.20 5.40
C MET A 224 35.94 11.73 4.00
N MET A 225 37.00 11.22 3.35
CA MET A 225 37.30 11.59 1.95
C MET A 225 36.29 11.00 0.95
N ILE A 226 35.66 9.86 1.21
CA ILE A 226 34.55 9.34 0.38
C ILE A 226 33.32 10.26 0.51
N ILE A 227 32.95 10.65 1.73
CA ILE A 227 31.83 11.58 1.97
C ILE A 227 32.12 12.96 1.33
N VAL A 228 33.33 13.48 1.46
CA VAL A 228 33.74 14.74 0.81
C VAL A 228 33.81 14.59 -0.72
N ALA A 229 34.25 13.45 -1.26
CA ALA A 229 34.24 13.22 -2.70
C ALA A 229 32.81 13.14 -3.27
N ALA A 230 31.88 12.49 -2.56
CA ALA A 230 30.47 12.48 -2.93
C ALA A 230 29.85 13.89 -2.89
N ALA A 231 30.10 14.65 -1.81
CA ALA A 231 29.65 16.04 -1.70
C ALA A 231 30.24 16.96 -2.79
N VAL A 232 31.53 16.79 -3.13
CA VAL A 232 32.19 17.54 -4.21
C VAL A 232 31.67 17.12 -5.59
N ALA A 233 31.35 15.85 -5.83
CA ALA A 233 30.71 15.41 -7.07
C ALA A 233 29.32 16.04 -7.25
N VAL A 234 28.50 16.08 -6.18
CA VAL A 234 27.20 16.76 -6.18
C VAL A 234 27.36 18.28 -6.44
N LEU A 235 28.32 18.94 -5.80
CA LEU A 235 28.58 20.36 -6.01
C LEU A 235 29.13 20.69 -7.41
N LEU A 236 29.92 19.80 -8.02
CA LEU A 236 30.45 19.99 -9.38
C LEU A 236 29.38 19.87 -10.47
N ILE A 237 28.29 19.12 -10.22
CA ILE A 237 27.12 19.09 -11.10
C ILE A 237 26.33 20.41 -11.01
N ILE A 238 26.34 21.07 -9.84
CA ILE A 238 25.63 22.34 -9.60
C ILE A 238 26.45 23.57 -10.09
N GLY A 239 27.78 23.50 -10.07
CA GLY A 239 28.67 24.59 -10.50
C GLY A 239 28.72 24.88 -12.01
N GLY A 240 27.80 24.31 -12.80
CA GLY A 240 27.88 24.19 -14.26
C GLY A 240 27.48 25.41 -15.11
N GLY A 241 26.93 26.48 -14.52
CA GLY A 241 26.86 27.78 -15.20
C GLY A 241 25.59 28.63 -14.97
N VAL A 242 25.78 29.78 -14.31
CA VAL A 242 25.10 31.04 -14.67
C VAL A 242 26.13 32.17 -14.60
N PHE A 243 26.51 32.69 -15.76
CA PHE A 243 27.21 33.98 -15.91
C PHE A 243 26.75 34.58 -17.24
N PHE A 244 26.55 35.90 -17.28
CA PHE A 244 25.53 36.61 -18.08
C PHE A 244 24.09 36.42 -17.53
N ALA A 245 23.31 37.48 -17.29
CA ALA A 245 23.67 38.90 -17.30
C ALA A 245 22.80 39.71 -16.32
N ALA A 246 23.35 40.82 -15.81
CA ALA A 246 22.63 41.81 -15.01
C ALA A 246 22.87 43.22 -15.57
N SER A 247 21.81 43.83 -16.08
CA SER A 247 21.63 45.24 -16.48
C SER A 247 20.10 45.40 -16.53
N GLY A 248 19.45 46.20 -15.68
CA GLY A 248 19.32 47.65 -15.82
C GLY A 248 17.96 47.97 -16.48
N ASP A 249 17.12 48.91 -16.03
CA ASP A 249 17.28 49.96 -15.01
C ASP A 249 15.96 50.22 -14.22
N ASP A 250 15.86 51.35 -13.52
CA ASP A 250 14.95 51.69 -12.41
C ASP A 250 13.49 52.14 -12.73
N ASP A 251 12.77 52.45 -11.64
CA ASP A 251 11.58 53.31 -11.46
C ASP A 251 10.16 52.77 -11.75
N GLY A 252 9.27 52.85 -10.74
CA GLY A 252 7.84 52.54 -10.85
C GLY A 252 7.10 52.36 -9.51
N ASP A 253 6.70 53.46 -8.86
CA ASP A 253 6.11 53.45 -7.51
C ASP A 253 4.66 52.93 -7.42
N GLY A 254 4.44 51.98 -6.49
CA GLY A 254 3.25 51.96 -5.62
C GLY A 254 1.90 51.42 -6.13
N LYS A 255 1.55 50.19 -5.67
CA LYS A 255 0.38 49.94 -4.80
C LYS A 255 0.37 48.52 -4.21
N LYS A 256 -0.37 48.36 -3.11
CA LYS A 256 -0.77 47.05 -2.55
C LYS A 256 -2.23 46.82 -2.90
N ASP A 257 -2.53 45.73 -3.61
CA ASP A 257 -3.90 45.25 -3.79
C ASP A 257 -4.10 43.99 -2.93
N THR A 258 -4.74 44.16 -1.78
CA THR A 258 -5.13 43.05 -0.88
C THR A 258 -6.40 42.40 -1.42
N ALA A 259 -6.30 41.17 -1.90
CA ALA A 259 -7.44 40.42 -2.44
C ALA A 259 -8.37 39.90 -1.34
N GLY A 260 -9.24 40.77 -0.80
CA GLY A 260 -10.29 40.39 0.14
C GLY A 260 -11.43 39.63 -0.55
N ASN A 261 -11.75 38.42 -0.09
CA ASN A 261 -12.73 37.55 -0.72
C ASN A 261 -14.16 37.80 -0.20
N SER A 262 -15.06 38.36 -1.03
CA SER A 262 -16.50 38.45 -0.75
C SER A 262 -17.32 38.92 -1.96
N SER A 263 -18.30 38.12 -2.41
CA SER A 263 -19.70 38.56 -2.63
C SER A 263 -20.58 37.43 -3.19
N ASP A 264 -21.83 37.38 -2.75
CA ASP A 264 -22.90 36.70 -3.49
C ASP A 264 -23.19 37.44 -4.80
N GLY A 265 -23.48 36.72 -5.88
CA GLY A 265 -23.82 37.30 -7.18
C GLY A 265 -24.57 36.32 -8.10
N THR A 266 -25.88 36.47 -8.19
CA THR A 266 -26.74 35.61 -9.04
C THR A 266 -26.69 35.97 -10.52
N GLY A 267 -26.43 34.96 -11.37
CA GLY A 267 -27.02 34.85 -12.70
C GLY A 267 -26.31 35.58 -13.84
N GLY A 268 -25.74 34.80 -14.77
CA GLY A 268 -25.22 35.25 -16.05
C GLY A 268 -24.67 34.06 -16.83
N ASP A 269 -25.44 33.56 -17.80
CA ASP A 269 -25.10 32.41 -18.64
C ASP A 269 -24.79 32.89 -20.07
N ASP A 270 -23.72 32.35 -20.66
CA ASP A 270 -23.37 32.34 -22.09
C ASP A 270 -21.93 31.78 -22.22
N GLY A 271 -21.80 30.51 -22.58
CA GLY A 271 -20.52 29.79 -22.61
C GLY A 271 -19.83 29.69 -23.98
N SER A 272 -18.61 29.14 -23.98
CA SER A 272 -17.99 28.54 -25.16
C SER A 272 -17.08 27.39 -24.71
N GLY A 273 -17.29 26.19 -25.25
CA GLY A 273 -16.75 24.96 -24.68
C GLY A 273 -15.24 24.75 -24.87
N GLY A 274 -14.68 23.95 -23.96
CA GLY A 274 -13.50 23.14 -24.20
C GLY A 274 -13.78 21.73 -23.69
N ASP A 275 -13.69 20.73 -24.56
CA ASP A 275 -13.77 19.32 -24.14
C ASP A 275 -12.54 19.00 -23.29
N GLY A 276 -12.75 18.72 -22.01
CA GLY A 276 -11.71 18.33 -21.06
C GLY A 276 -12.29 17.43 -19.98
N SER A 277 -11.79 16.20 -19.88
CA SER A 277 -12.31 15.15 -18.99
C SER A 277 -11.77 15.28 -17.56
N GLY A 278 -11.81 16.49 -16.99
CA GLY A 278 -11.62 16.70 -15.54
C GLY A 278 -12.89 16.33 -14.77
N GLY A 279 -12.74 15.96 -13.49
CA GLY A 279 -13.87 15.65 -12.60
C GLY A 279 -14.97 16.72 -12.67
N GLU A 280 -16.22 16.30 -12.86
CA GLU A 280 -17.32 17.26 -13.05
C GLU A 280 -17.63 17.97 -11.72
N LYS A 281 -17.46 19.29 -11.70
CA LYS A 281 -17.65 20.11 -10.48
C LYS A 281 -19.04 19.84 -9.86
N PRO A 282 -19.12 19.36 -8.60
CA PRO A 282 -20.39 19.05 -7.95
C PRO A 282 -21.38 20.22 -7.95
N ALA A 283 -22.64 19.93 -8.33
CA ALA A 283 -23.73 20.91 -8.38
C ALA A 283 -24.12 21.46 -6.99
N LYS A 284 -23.78 20.74 -5.92
CA LYS A 284 -23.84 21.16 -4.52
C LYS A 284 -22.53 20.74 -3.85
N THR A 285 -22.06 21.51 -2.89
CA THR A 285 -20.81 21.24 -2.15
C THR A 285 -21.04 20.91 -0.69
N ASP A 286 -22.10 21.43 -0.07
CA ASP A 286 -22.51 21.02 1.27
C ASP A 286 -22.97 19.55 1.28
N ALA A 287 -22.44 18.79 2.23
CA ALA A 287 -22.58 17.34 2.30
C ALA A 287 -23.15 16.88 3.64
N GLU A 288 -23.62 15.64 3.66
CA GLU A 288 -24.09 14.95 4.86
C GLU A 288 -23.43 13.56 5.00
N LEU A 289 -23.53 12.99 6.21
CA LEU A 289 -23.10 11.62 6.48
C LEU A 289 -24.13 10.65 5.91
N LEU A 290 -23.99 10.32 4.63
CA LEU A 290 -24.88 9.38 3.92
C LEU A 290 -24.90 8.02 4.61
N PHE A 291 -23.71 7.43 4.84
CA PHE A 291 -23.58 6.07 5.36
C PHE A 291 -22.48 5.96 6.42
N SER A 292 -22.70 5.08 7.40
CA SER A 292 -21.67 4.64 8.33
C SER A 292 -21.75 3.13 8.53
N VAL A 293 -20.59 2.47 8.61
CA VAL A 293 -20.44 1.03 8.83
C VAL A 293 -19.88 0.82 10.22
N ASP A 294 -20.64 0.18 11.09
CA ASP A 294 -20.23 -0.09 12.47
C ASP A 294 -18.94 -0.91 12.54
N LYS A 295 -18.11 -0.60 13.54
CA LYS A 295 -16.90 -1.38 13.87
C LYS A 295 -17.28 -2.86 14.13
N PRO A 296 -16.63 -3.84 13.46
CA PRO A 296 -16.87 -5.25 13.74
C PRO A 296 -16.45 -5.61 15.18
N LYS A 297 -16.97 -6.72 15.72
CA LYS A 297 -16.54 -7.21 17.04
C LYS A 297 -15.14 -7.79 16.96
N LEU A 298 -14.16 -7.09 17.53
CA LEU A 298 -12.75 -7.48 17.56
C LEU A 298 -12.34 -7.88 18.98
N THR A 299 -11.36 -8.78 19.09
CA THR A 299 -10.75 -9.22 20.37
C THR A 299 -9.27 -8.84 20.51
N ASP A 300 -8.67 -8.28 19.45
CA ASP A 300 -7.28 -7.81 19.41
C ASP A 300 -7.10 -6.81 18.25
N VAL A 301 -5.89 -6.29 18.06
CA VAL A 301 -5.49 -5.52 16.87
C VAL A 301 -5.64 -6.39 15.61
N THR A 302 -6.56 -5.97 14.75
CA THR A 302 -7.01 -6.68 13.55
C THR A 302 -6.78 -5.81 12.32
N LYS A 303 -6.05 -6.31 11.31
CA LYS A 303 -5.96 -5.67 9.99
C LYS A 303 -7.26 -5.95 9.24
N VAL A 304 -7.94 -4.87 8.84
CA VAL A 304 -9.25 -4.83 8.17
C VAL A 304 -9.09 -4.09 6.84
N ASP A 305 -7.99 -4.35 6.14
CA ASP A 305 -7.49 -3.56 5.03
C ASP A 305 -8.28 -3.75 3.73
N GLY A 306 -8.15 -2.80 2.81
CA GLY A 306 -8.94 -2.70 1.59
C GLY A 306 -10.18 -1.82 1.74
N LEU A 307 -10.34 -0.93 0.76
CA LEU A 307 -11.52 -0.10 0.50
C LEU A 307 -11.55 0.10 -1.02
N TRP A 308 -12.63 -0.33 -1.66
CA TRP A 308 -12.81 -0.30 -3.11
C TRP A 308 -14.15 0.36 -3.45
N VAL A 309 -14.18 1.15 -4.52
CA VAL A 309 -15.40 1.80 -5.02
C VAL A 309 -15.49 1.56 -6.52
N THR A 310 -16.71 1.44 -7.02
CA THR A 310 -17.04 1.41 -8.46
C THR A 310 -18.26 2.28 -8.71
N ASP A 311 -18.74 2.41 -9.96
CA ASP A 311 -20.05 3.01 -10.26
C ASP A 311 -21.22 2.40 -9.45
N LYS A 312 -21.16 1.09 -9.18
CA LYS A 312 -22.33 0.25 -8.80
C LYS A 312 -22.32 -0.19 -7.33
N ALA A 313 -21.16 -0.16 -6.67
CA ALA A 313 -20.98 -0.65 -5.31
C ALA A 313 -19.77 0.03 -4.64
N PHE A 314 -19.67 -0.12 -3.32
CA PHE A 314 -18.40 0.02 -2.60
C PHE A 314 -18.19 -1.21 -1.72
N ALA A 315 -16.95 -1.57 -1.43
CA ALA A 315 -16.61 -2.70 -0.60
C ALA A 315 -15.47 -2.37 0.36
N LYS A 316 -15.48 -3.03 1.52
CA LYS A 316 -14.58 -2.76 2.64
C LYS A 316 -14.10 -4.06 3.26
N GLY A 317 -12.80 -4.18 3.50
CA GLY A 317 -12.24 -5.28 4.29
C GLY A 317 -12.71 -5.23 5.75
N SER A 318 -12.97 -6.40 6.31
CA SER A 318 -13.53 -6.65 7.65
C SER A 318 -12.91 -7.92 8.27
N LEU A 319 -13.42 -8.36 9.41
CA LEU A 319 -12.88 -9.50 10.18
C LEU A 319 -13.09 -10.85 9.44
N ASN A 320 -12.04 -11.31 8.75
CA ASN A 320 -12.03 -12.51 7.89
C ASN A 320 -13.00 -12.45 6.70
N SER A 321 -13.36 -11.25 6.23
CA SER A 321 -14.29 -11.08 5.11
C SER A 321 -14.08 -9.74 4.39
N VAL A 322 -14.55 -9.66 3.14
CA VAL A 322 -14.82 -8.38 2.47
C VAL A 322 -16.33 -8.22 2.40
N VAL A 323 -16.85 -7.07 2.82
CA VAL A 323 -18.28 -6.75 2.77
C VAL A 323 -18.52 -5.70 1.71
N GLY A 324 -19.54 -5.89 0.87
CA GLY A 324 -19.94 -4.97 -0.18
C GLY A 324 -21.32 -4.38 0.05
N TYR A 325 -21.48 -3.12 -0.37
CA TYR A 325 -22.60 -2.27 -0.05
C TYR A 325 -23.18 -1.60 -1.31
N ASN A 326 -24.48 -1.32 -1.29
CA ASN A 326 -25.13 -0.53 -2.34
C ASN A 326 -24.72 0.95 -2.22
N LYS A 327 -24.30 1.59 -3.33
CA LYS A 327 -24.13 3.05 -3.35
C LYS A 327 -25.45 3.82 -3.15
N ALA A 328 -26.60 3.23 -3.46
CA ALA A 328 -27.89 3.90 -3.34
C ALA A 328 -28.36 4.12 -1.89
N ASP A 329 -28.18 3.12 -1.01
CA ASP A 329 -28.79 3.11 0.33
C ASP A 329 -27.89 2.59 1.46
N GLY A 330 -26.59 2.38 1.17
CA GLY A 330 -25.57 1.99 2.14
C GLY A 330 -25.72 0.59 2.73
N LYS A 331 -26.78 -0.16 2.38
CA LYS A 331 -27.03 -1.49 2.93
C LYS A 331 -26.03 -2.51 2.40
N GLU A 332 -25.72 -3.49 3.25
CA GLU A 332 -24.99 -4.68 2.81
C GLU A 332 -25.72 -5.35 1.65
N LYS A 333 -24.95 -5.63 0.60
CA LYS A 333 -25.38 -6.21 -0.68
C LYS A 333 -24.86 -7.65 -0.82
N TRP A 334 -23.66 -7.90 -0.32
CA TRP A 334 -22.97 -9.19 -0.33
C TRP A 334 -21.85 -9.21 0.72
N THR A 335 -21.49 -10.40 1.18
CA THR A 335 -20.28 -10.65 1.97
C THR A 335 -19.48 -11.79 1.35
N LEU A 336 -18.18 -11.55 1.18
CA LEU A 336 -17.18 -12.52 0.72
C LEU A 336 -16.40 -13.05 1.93
N GLU A 337 -16.75 -14.25 2.38
CA GLU A 337 -16.02 -14.98 3.44
C GLU A 337 -14.61 -15.40 2.97
N LEU A 338 -13.63 -15.18 3.85
CA LEU A 338 -12.23 -15.57 3.67
C LEU A 338 -11.83 -16.65 4.69
N ALA A 339 -10.78 -17.41 4.37
CA ALA A 339 -10.30 -18.51 5.23
C ALA A 339 -9.74 -17.99 6.57
N GLY A 340 -9.16 -16.80 6.58
CA GLY A 340 -8.50 -16.15 7.71
C GLY A 340 -8.52 -14.62 7.58
N GLN A 341 -7.78 -13.92 8.45
CA GLN A 341 -7.76 -12.46 8.48
C GLN A 341 -7.17 -11.87 7.19
N ILE A 342 -7.63 -10.69 6.79
CA ILE A 342 -7.01 -9.91 5.71
C ILE A 342 -5.59 -9.50 6.11
N CYS A 343 -4.66 -9.65 5.18
CA CYS A 343 -3.28 -9.15 5.27
C CYS A 343 -3.05 -7.95 4.35
N TRP A 344 -3.71 -7.90 3.19
CA TRP A 344 -3.62 -6.79 2.24
C TRP A 344 -4.84 -6.72 1.31
N GLY A 345 -5.29 -5.51 0.96
CA GLY A 345 -6.25 -5.28 -0.12
C GLY A 345 -5.65 -4.46 -1.26
N SER A 346 -5.88 -4.83 -2.52
CA SER A 346 -5.26 -4.13 -3.66
C SER A 346 -5.62 -2.64 -3.71
N LYS A 347 -4.61 -1.77 -3.86
CA LYS A 347 -4.79 -0.30 -3.99
C LYS A 347 -5.66 0.07 -5.18
N HIS A 348 -5.62 -0.76 -6.23
CA HIS A 348 -6.27 -0.59 -7.53
C HIS A 348 -7.38 -1.62 -7.78
N THR A 349 -8.29 -1.27 -8.68
CA THR A 349 -9.30 -2.14 -9.30
C THR A 349 -9.16 -2.13 -10.82
N SER A 350 -9.69 -3.15 -11.51
CA SER A 350 -9.88 -3.06 -12.97
C SER A 350 -11.02 -2.11 -13.35
N GLU A 351 -11.06 -1.68 -14.61
CA GLU A 351 -12.13 -0.87 -15.21
C GLU A 351 -13.53 -1.49 -15.01
N ASP A 352 -13.64 -2.81 -15.04
CA ASP A 352 -14.90 -3.52 -14.80
C ASP A 352 -15.17 -3.84 -13.31
N GLY A 353 -14.34 -3.32 -12.40
CA GLY A 353 -14.58 -3.35 -10.96
C GLY A 353 -14.18 -4.65 -10.28
N LYS A 354 -13.05 -5.26 -10.66
CA LYS A 354 -12.44 -6.40 -9.95
C LYS A 354 -11.29 -5.94 -9.06
N ALA A 355 -11.14 -6.58 -7.92
CA ALA A 355 -10.12 -6.31 -6.92
C ALA A 355 -9.42 -7.61 -6.49
N ALA A 356 -8.30 -7.49 -5.78
CA ALA A 356 -7.60 -8.61 -5.15
C ALA A 356 -7.45 -8.42 -3.64
N VAL A 357 -7.48 -9.54 -2.90
CA VAL A 357 -7.27 -9.57 -1.45
C VAL A 357 -6.31 -10.71 -1.09
N LEU A 358 -5.33 -10.39 -0.24
CA LEU A 358 -4.40 -11.32 0.38
C LEU A 358 -4.86 -11.57 1.81
N PHE A 359 -4.96 -12.83 2.21
CA PHE A 359 -5.44 -13.23 3.53
C PHE A 359 -4.72 -14.47 4.07
N GLN A 360 -4.93 -14.72 5.36
CA GLN A 360 -4.30 -15.82 6.07
C GLN A 360 -4.86 -17.19 5.68
N ASP A 361 -4.03 -18.23 5.81
CA ASP A 361 -4.38 -19.62 5.49
C ASP A 361 -5.56 -20.18 6.29
N GLY A 362 -5.85 -19.60 7.46
CA GLY A 362 -6.97 -19.95 8.34
C GLY A 362 -7.22 -18.87 9.40
N LYS A 363 -8.33 -18.96 10.13
CA LYS A 363 -8.64 -18.12 11.30
C LYS A 363 -7.69 -18.49 12.46
N VAL A 364 -7.34 -17.52 13.30
CA VAL A 364 -6.47 -17.75 14.48
C VAL A 364 -7.13 -18.79 15.41
N GLY A 365 -6.37 -19.84 15.75
CA GLY A 365 -6.85 -20.95 16.58
C GLY A 365 -6.92 -20.61 18.07
N SER A 366 -7.49 -21.51 18.86
CA SER A 366 -7.48 -21.43 20.34
C SER A 366 -6.09 -21.59 20.96
N ASP A 367 -5.08 -21.92 20.16
CA ASP A 367 -3.66 -21.91 20.51
C ASP A 367 -2.97 -20.55 20.24
N GLY A 368 -3.72 -19.55 19.75
CA GLY A 368 -3.22 -18.20 19.45
C GLY A 368 -2.32 -18.11 18.22
N ARG A 369 -2.20 -19.18 17.41
CA ARG A 369 -1.29 -19.16 16.24
C ARG A 369 -1.89 -18.38 15.07
N VAL A 370 -1.29 -17.23 14.79
CA VAL A 370 -1.47 -16.48 13.54
C VAL A 370 -1.07 -17.36 12.36
N GLN A 371 -1.93 -17.42 11.34
CA GLN A 371 -1.69 -18.23 10.13
C GLN A 371 -0.97 -17.39 9.05
N PRO A 372 -0.16 -17.99 8.17
CA PRO A 372 0.61 -17.25 7.18
C PRO A 372 -0.29 -16.55 6.14
N CYS A 373 0.12 -15.36 5.70
CA CYS A 373 -0.48 -14.62 4.59
C CYS A 373 -0.05 -15.24 3.26
N SER A 374 -0.82 -16.21 2.77
CA SER A 374 -0.47 -17.06 1.60
C SER A 374 -1.57 -17.11 0.54
N ARG A 375 -2.80 -16.69 0.89
CA ARG A 375 -3.99 -16.85 0.03
C ARG A 375 -4.33 -15.58 -0.68
N VAL A 376 -4.28 -15.62 -2.01
CA VAL A 376 -4.72 -14.54 -2.89
C VAL A 376 -6.05 -14.92 -3.52
N ALA A 377 -7.03 -14.04 -3.47
CA ALA A 377 -8.28 -14.17 -4.24
C ALA A 377 -8.57 -12.90 -5.03
N ALA A 378 -8.96 -13.05 -6.29
CA ALA A 378 -9.61 -11.99 -7.05
C ALA A 378 -11.13 -12.08 -6.90
N PHE A 379 -11.80 -10.94 -6.83
CA PHE A 379 -13.25 -10.85 -6.71
C PHE A 379 -13.81 -9.66 -7.49
N ASP A 380 -15.06 -9.79 -7.92
CA ASP A 380 -15.83 -8.70 -8.52
C ASP A 380 -16.49 -7.86 -7.40
N VAL A 381 -16.17 -6.56 -7.34
CA VAL A 381 -16.65 -5.62 -6.32
C VAL A 381 -18.14 -5.27 -6.51
N ASN A 382 -18.65 -5.39 -7.74
CA ASN A 382 -20.05 -5.09 -8.05
C ASN A 382 -21.02 -6.15 -7.49
N THR A 383 -20.54 -7.39 -7.33
CA THR A 383 -21.35 -8.60 -7.06
C THR A 383 -20.88 -9.44 -5.87
N GLY A 384 -19.65 -9.25 -5.38
CA GLY A 384 -19.06 -10.07 -4.32
C GLY A 384 -18.53 -11.43 -4.78
N LYS A 385 -18.62 -11.71 -6.08
CA LYS A 385 -18.24 -13.01 -6.64
C LYS A 385 -16.72 -13.17 -6.60
N LYS A 386 -16.22 -14.06 -5.74
CA LYS A 386 -14.87 -14.61 -5.84
C LYS A 386 -14.70 -15.28 -7.21
N LEU A 387 -13.77 -14.78 -8.00
CA LEU A 387 -13.44 -15.29 -9.33
C LEU A 387 -12.60 -16.56 -9.20
N TRP A 388 -11.62 -16.52 -8.29
CA TRP A 388 -10.70 -17.61 -7.98
C TRP A 388 -10.01 -17.40 -6.63
N GLU A 389 -9.37 -18.44 -6.12
CA GLU A 389 -8.47 -18.41 -4.97
C GLU A 389 -7.19 -19.19 -5.33
N LYS A 390 -6.02 -18.67 -4.93
CA LYS A 390 -4.70 -19.26 -5.20
C LYS A 390 -3.77 -19.12 -4.00
N GLN A 391 -2.80 -20.02 -3.97
CA GLN A 391 -1.62 -20.08 -3.11
C GLN A 391 -0.45 -20.50 -4.01
N VAL A 392 0.77 -20.28 -3.55
CA VAL A 392 1.97 -20.90 -4.12
C VAL A 392 2.62 -21.75 -3.05
N SER A 393 3.07 -22.95 -3.41
CA SER A 393 3.79 -23.84 -2.50
C SER A 393 5.20 -24.12 -3.03
N LEU A 394 6.17 -24.16 -2.12
CA LEU A 394 7.58 -24.50 -2.36
C LEU A 394 7.93 -25.71 -1.48
N GLY A 395 7.93 -26.90 -2.08
CA GLY A 395 7.94 -28.15 -1.31
C GLY A 395 6.64 -28.27 -0.50
N ASP A 396 6.78 -28.51 0.80
CA ASP A 396 5.65 -28.70 1.73
C ASP A 396 5.15 -27.39 2.38
N GLU A 397 5.80 -26.24 2.14
CA GLU A 397 5.40 -24.94 2.69
C GLU A 397 4.73 -24.02 1.67
N ASN A 398 3.81 -23.17 2.13
CA ASN A 398 3.21 -22.10 1.34
C ASN A 398 4.07 -20.83 1.36
N VAL A 399 4.27 -20.22 0.19
CA VAL A 399 4.88 -18.90 0.03
C VAL A 399 4.08 -17.87 0.81
N ARG A 400 4.79 -16.97 1.50
CA ARG A 400 4.19 -15.87 2.25
C ARG A 400 4.36 -14.58 1.45
N PHE A 401 3.25 -13.93 1.17
CA PHE A 401 3.22 -12.61 0.56
C PHE A 401 2.99 -11.57 1.67
N SER A 402 3.49 -10.35 1.46
CA SER A 402 3.18 -9.18 2.29
C SER A 402 1.99 -8.41 1.72
N GLU A 403 1.87 -8.38 0.40
CA GLU A 403 0.99 -7.48 -0.35
C GLU A 403 0.43 -8.13 -1.63
N VAL A 404 -0.59 -7.50 -2.22
CA VAL A 404 -1.15 -7.86 -3.53
C VAL A 404 -1.66 -6.62 -4.27
N THR A 405 -1.37 -6.51 -5.56
CA THR A 405 -1.88 -5.44 -6.44
C THR A 405 -2.61 -5.99 -7.67
N VAL A 406 -3.33 -5.10 -8.35
CA VAL A 406 -4.03 -5.35 -9.62
C VAL A 406 -3.41 -4.46 -10.69
N GLY A 407 -2.99 -5.06 -11.80
CA GLY A 407 -2.54 -4.36 -13.01
C GLY A 407 -3.33 -4.83 -14.24
N PRO A 408 -2.87 -4.49 -15.47
CA PRO A 408 -3.58 -4.86 -16.70
C PRO A 408 -3.74 -6.38 -16.87
N ASP A 409 -4.97 -6.87 -16.69
CA ASP A 409 -5.36 -8.29 -16.72
C ASP A 409 -4.56 -9.21 -15.78
N VAL A 410 -3.95 -8.64 -14.73
CA VAL A 410 -3.06 -9.36 -13.80
C VAL A 410 -3.35 -9.04 -12.34
N VAL A 411 -3.22 -10.05 -11.49
CA VAL A 411 -3.03 -9.91 -10.04
C VAL A 411 -1.63 -10.37 -9.71
N ALA A 412 -0.83 -9.53 -9.06
CA ALA A 412 0.52 -9.85 -8.63
C ALA A 412 0.64 -9.71 -7.11
N ALA A 413 1.27 -10.69 -6.45
CA ALA A 413 1.51 -10.70 -5.01
C ALA A 413 2.99 -10.97 -4.72
N GLY A 414 3.58 -10.24 -3.77
CA GLY A 414 5.00 -10.28 -3.46
C GLY A 414 5.30 -10.14 -1.97
N GLY A 415 6.57 -10.31 -1.59
CA GLY A 415 7.03 -10.19 -0.22
C GLY A 415 8.44 -10.75 0.00
N LEU A 416 8.82 -10.89 1.27
CA LEU A 416 10.17 -11.33 1.72
C LEU A 416 10.54 -12.79 1.38
N TYR A 417 9.72 -13.48 0.57
CA TYR A 417 9.90 -14.89 0.17
C TYR A 417 9.54 -15.09 -1.31
N GLY A 418 9.68 -14.03 -2.12
CA GLY A 418 9.35 -14.00 -3.54
C GLY A 418 7.89 -13.62 -3.83
N GLY A 419 7.48 -13.88 -5.07
CA GLY A 419 6.19 -13.43 -5.60
C GLY A 419 5.54 -14.38 -6.61
N ALA A 420 4.38 -13.98 -7.12
CA ALA A 420 3.64 -14.69 -8.17
C ALA A 420 2.61 -13.80 -8.85
N ALA A 421 2.28 -14.13 -10.11
CA ALA A 421 1.23 -13.45 -10.86
C ALA A 421 0.26 -14.40 -11.56
N TRP A 422 -1.02 -14.01 -11.56
CA TRP A 422 -2.13 -14.75 -12.17
C TRP A 422 -2.98 -13.84 -13.03
N LYS A 423 -3.59 -14.39 -14.09
CA LYS A 423 -4.58 -13.67 -14.90
C LYS A 423 -5.78 -13.28 -14.05
N LEU A 424 -6.15 -12.01 -14.07
CA LEU A 424 -7.19 -11.41 -13.22
C LEU A 424 -8.53 -12.16 -13.29
N ASP A 425 -8.97 -12.59 -14.48
CA ASP A 425 -10.26 -13.29 -14.63
C ASP A 425 -10.27 -14.74 -14.11
N SER A 426 -9.18 -15.48 -14.32
CA SER A 426 -9.21 -16.96 -14.30
C SER A 426 -8.31 -17.60 -13.26
N GLY A 427 -7.42 -16.84 -12.62
CA GLY A 427 -6.44 -17.37 -11.68
C GLY A 427 -5.44 -18.29 -12.36
N LYS A 428 -5.37 -18.29 -13.70
CA LYS A 428 -4.32 -19.00 -14.43
C LYS A 428 -3.01 -18.26 -14.15
N GLU A 429 -2.08 -18.96 -13.53
CA GLU A 429 -0.73 -18.47 -13.32
C GLU A 429 -0.10 -18.03 -14.66
N LEU A 430 0.53 -16.87 -14.64
CA LEU A 430 1.22 -16.28 -15.78
C LEU A 430 2.73 -16.51 -15.66
N TRP A 431 3.28 -16.18 -14.50
CA TRP A 431 4.71 -16.24 -14.19
C TRP A 431 4.94 -16.20 -12.67
N ARG A 432 6.16 -16.60 -12.27
CA ARG A 432 6.73 -16.52 -10.92
C ARG A 432 8.22 -16.15 -11.05
N PRO A 433 8.84 -15.47 -10.07
CA PRO A 433 10.28 -15.22 -10.05
C PRO A 433 11.06 -16.53 -10.03
N ASP A 434 12.25 -16.55 -10.66
CA ASP A 434 13.12 -17.72 -10.67
C ASP A 434 13.67 -17.99 -9.27
N GLN A 435 13.25 -19.11 -8.68
CA GLN A 435 13.62 -19.57 -7.35
C GLN A 435 15.10 -20.00 -7.24
N THR A 436 15.86 -19.94 -8.34
CA THR A 436 17.31 -20.17 -8.39
C THR A 436 18.12 -18.90 -8.65
N SER A 437 17.46 -17.75 -8.84
CA SER A 437 18.12 -16.44 -8.94
C SER A 437 18.67 -16.00 -7.58
N ASP A 438 19.72 -15.20 -7.60
CA ASP A 438 20.18 -14.40 -6.46
C ASP A 438 19.32 -13.15 -6.19
N CYS A 439 18.11 -13.08 -6.76
CA CYS A 439 17.21 -11.93 -6.71
C CYS A 439 15.80 -12.35 -6.32
N GLU A 440 15.25 -11.71 -5.29
CA GLU A 440 13.88 -11.90 -4.81
C GLU A 440 13.02 -10.68 -5.12
N ASP A 441 11.80 -10.91 -5.60
CA ASP A 441 10.83 -9.85 -5.88
C ASP A 441 10.12 -9.45 -4.57
N ALA A 442 10.56 -8.34 -3.98
CA ALA A 442 10.12 -7.88 -2.66
C ALA A 442 8.67 -7.35 -2.65
N GLY A 443 8.17 -6.89 -3.79
CA GLY A 443 6.81 -6.40 -3.97
C GLY A 443 6.53 -5.85 -5.37
N TYR A 444 5.27 -5.48 -5.63
CA TYR A 444 4.77 -5.04 -6.93
C TYR A 444 3.82 -3.84 -6.81
N GLY A 445 4.02 -2.83 -7.66
CA GLY A 445 3.04 -1.77 -7.92
C GLY A 445 2.23 -2.04 -9.19
N GLY A 446 0.94 -1.72 -9.18
CA GLY A 446 -0.03 -1.98 -10.24
C GLY A 446 -0.69 -0.72 -10.80
N GLY A 447 -1.99 -0.81 -11.10
CA GLY A 447 -2.75 0.25 -11.79
C GLY A 447 -2.71 0.09 -13.32
N THR A 448 -2.34 1.15 -14.03
CA THR A 448 -2.25 1.17 -15.50
C THR A 448 -1.01 0.44 -16.03
N GLY A 449 0.06 0.36 -15.25
CA GLY A 449 1.22 -0.48 -15.50
C GLY A 449 1.34 -1.63 -14.50
N LEU A 450 2.46 -2.36 -14.59
CA LEU A 450 2.94 -3.24 -13.53
C LEU A 450 4.44 -3.01 -13.34
N VAL A 451 4.88 -2.90 -12.08
CA VAL A 451 6.27 -2.66 -11.68
C VAL A 451 6.65 -3.62 -10.57
N ALA A 452 7.82 -4.25 -10.65
CA ALA A 452 8.41 -5.03 -9.57
C ALA A 452 9.56 -4.26 -8.91
N VAL A 453 9.65 -4.36 -7.57
CA VAL A 453 10.85 -3.97 -6.82
C VAL A 453 11.55 -5.25 -6.40
N ARG A 454 12.81 -5.42 -6.81
CA ARG A 454 13.59 -6.65 -6.64
C ARG A 454 14.82 -6.38 -5.78
N LYS A 455 15.16 -7.30 -4.88
CA LYS A 455 16.37 -7.23 -4.04
C LYS A 455 17.30 -8.39 -4.40
N CYS A 456 18.53 -8.06 -4.82
CA CYS A 456 19.51 -9.00 -5.35
C CYS A 456 20.78 -9.06 -4.50
N GLY A 457 21.36 -10.26 -4.37
CA GLY A 457 22.61 -10.51 -3.67
C GLY A 457 22.45 -10.78 -2.17
N SER A 458 23.38 -10.28 -1.36
CA SER A 458 23.44 -10.53 0.08
C SER A 458 22.49 -9.64 0.88
N TYR A 459 21.79 -10.21 1.87
CA TYR A 459 20.89 -9.50 2.79
C TYR A 459 21.50 -8.24 3.44
N ASP A 460 22.78 -8.28 3.81
CA ASP A 460 23.45 -7.14 4.48
C ASP A 460 23.84 -5.99 3.52
N SER A 461 23.71 -6.19 2.20
CA SER A 461 24.03 -5.21 1.16
C SER A 461 23.35 -5.63 -0.17
N PRO A 462 22.01 -5.57 -0.25
CA PRO A 462 21.27 -5.93 -1.44
C PRO A 462 21.41 -4.84 -2.50
N LYS A 463 21.50 -5.23 -3.78
CA LYS A 463 21.20 -4.33 -4.88
C LYS A 463 19.70 -4.27 -5.07
N ILE A 464 19.13 -3.08 -5.21
CA ILE A 464 17.70 -2.93 -5.51
C ILE A 464 17.54 -2.60 -7.00
N GLU A 465 16.64 -3.29 -7.66
CA GLU A 465 16.30 -3.12 -9.08
C GLU A 465 14.79 -2.81 -9.18
N VAL A 466 14.43 -1.79 -9.95
CA VAL A 466 13.02 -1.50 -10.28
C VAL A 466 12.76 -1.87 -11.73
N GLN A 467 11.87 -2.82 -11.97
CA GLN A 467 11.54 -3.30 -13.32
C GLN A 467 10.11 -2.90 -13.70
N LYS A 468 9.93 -2.20 -14.83
CA LYS A 468 8.60 -2.04 -15.44
C LYS A 468 8.32 -3.27 -16.29
N LEU A 469 7.26 -4.02 -15.97
CA LEU A 469 7.02 -5.36 -16.51
C LEU A 469 5.99 -5.36 -17.65
N ASP A 470 6.15 -6.30 -18.57
CA ASP A 470 5.02 -6.82 -19.35
C ASP A 470 4.11 -7.66 -18.43
N PRO A 471 2.84 -7.25 -18.20
CA PRO A 471 1.94 -7.95 -17.27
C PRO A 471 1.71 -9.42 -17.64
N SER A 472 1.71 -9.75 -18.94
CA SER A 472 1.36 -11.07 -19.45
C SER A 472 2.45 -12.13 -19.23
N SER A 473 3.72 -11.71 -19.18
CA SER A 473 4.89 -12.60 -19.19
C SER A 473 5.92 -12.33 -18.10
N GLY A 474 5.77 -11.25 -17.32
CA GLY A 474 6.64 -10.94 -16.18
C GLY A 474 8.04 -10.49 -16.57
N LYS A 475 8.24 -10.09 -17.84
CA LYS A 475 9.54 -9.68 -18.37
C LYS A 475 9.71 -8.17 -18.22
N PRO A 476 10.89 -7.67 -17.83
CA PRO A 476 11.18 -6.25 -17.86
C PRO A 476 11.08 -5.71 -19.29
N GLN A 477 10.28 -4.65 -19.45
CA GLN A 477 10.34 -3.72 -20.59
C GLN A 477 11.62 -2.87 -20.46
N PHE A 478 11.91 -2.43 -19.24
CA PHE A 478 13.20 -1.89 -18.81
C PHE A 478 13.46 -2.22 -17.33
N SER A 479 14.72 -2.05 -16.93
CA SER A 479 15.17 -2.06 -15.53
C SER A 479 15.82 -0.73 -15.17
N TYR A 480 15.65 -0.30 -13.93
CA TYR A 480 16.37 0.80 -13.30
C TYR A 480 17.17 0.27 -12.11
N ASP A 481 18.51 0.36 -12.19
CA ASP A 481 19.42 0.08 -11.07
C ASP A 481 19.30 1.19 -10.03
N VAL A 482 18.86 0.86 -8.81
CA VAL A 482 18.76 1.82 -7.71
C VAL A 482 20.16 2.09 -7.14
N PRO A 483 20.53 3.35 -6.83
CA PRO A 483 21.83 3.68 -6.24
C PRO A 483 22.11 2.96 -4.92
N GLU A 484 23.38 2.69 -4.63
CA GLU A 484 23.83 2.13 -3.35
C GLU A 484 23.48 3.05 -2.16
N GLY A 485 23.09 2.45 -1.03
CA GLY A 485 22.71 3.18 0.18
C GLY A 485 21.21 3.50 0.31
N ILE A 486 20.36 2.81 -0.45
CA ILE A 486 18.91 2.78 -0.29
C ILE A 486 18.49 1.46 0.38
N ASP A 487 17.70 1.53 1.44
CA ASP A 487 17.24 0.34 2.20
C ASP A 487 15.90 -0.18 1.64
N TYR A 488 14.98 0.71 1.27
CA TYR A 488 13.65 0.38 0.71
C TYR A 488 13.25 1.30 -0.43
N VAL A 489 12.36 0.79 -1.29
CA VAL A 489 11.85 1.47 -2.48
C VAL A 489 10.37 1.16 -2.59
N HIS A 490 9.57 2.20 -2.84
CA HIS A 490 8.11 2.13 -2.89
C HIS A 490 7.60 2.71 -4.20
N VAL A 491 6.59 2.10 -4.82
CA VAL A 491 5.99 2.56 -6.07
C VAL A 491 4.86 3.55 -5.76
N ILE A 492 5.06 4.81 -6.14
CA ILE A 492 4.07 5.87 -6.00
C ILE A 492 3.09 5.81 -7.18
N SER A 493 3.62 5.75 -8.41
CA SER A 493 2.89 5.49 -9.65
C SER A 493 3.66 4.58 -10.61
N THR A 494 2.93 3.80 -11.42
CA THR A 494 3.48 2.96 -12.50
C THR A 494 3.44 3.62 -13.88
N GLU A 495 2.64 4.67 -14.04
CA GLU A 495 2.59 5.54 -15.22
C GLU A 495 2.22 6.99 -14.82
N PRO A 496 3.08 7.99 -15.09
CA PRO A 496 4.52 7.83 -15.32
C PRO A 496 5.18 7.09 -14.13
N LEU A 497 6.32 6.44 -14.35
CA LEU A 497 6.99 5.70 -13.28
C LEU A 497 7.62 6.66 -12.26
N VAL A 498 7.09 6.64 -11.03
CA VAL A 498 7.57 7.44 -9.91
C VAL A 498 7.71 6.54 -8.67
N ILE A 499 8.90 6.53 -8.08
CA ILE A 499 9.23 5.75 -6.87
C ILE A 499 9.65 6.64 -5.72
N GLY A 500 9.24 6.31 -4.50
CA GLY A 500 9.86 6.81 -3.26
C GLY A 500 11.04 5.92 -2.86
N VAL A 501 12.10 6.51 -2.30
CA VAL A 501 13.26 5.78 -1.77
C VAL A 501 13.60 6.19 -0.34
N ASP A 502 13.90 5.19 0.48
CA ASP A 502 14.27 5.33 1.88
C ASP A 502 15.79 5.11 2.00
N ALA A 503 16.55 6.21 2.06
CA ALA A 503 18.00 6.18 2.16
C ALA A 503 18.49 5.70 3.55
N GLY A 504 19.58 4.94 3.58
CA GLY A 504 20.08 4.28 4.79
C GLY A 504 20.39 5.26 5.93
N GLY A 505 19.59 5.17 7.00
CA GLY A 505 19.67 6.05 8.17
C GLY A 505 18.79 7.30 8.12
N ALA A 506 17.96 7.48 7.08
CA ALA A 506 16.82 8.39 7.11
C ALA A 506 15.69 7.84 7.99
N VAL A 507 14.65 8.65 8.25
CA VAL A 507 13.43 8.22 8.93
C VAL A 507 12.27 8.38 7.96
N GLY A 508 11.97 7.30 7.23
CA GLY A 508 11.05 7.34 6.09
C GLY A 508 11.71 7.91 4.82
N THR A 509 10.88 8.05 3.79
CA THR A 509 11.26 8.43 2.43
C THR A 509 11.99 9.77 2.36
N SER A 510 13.27 9.71 1.95
CA SER A 510 14.14 10.89 1.83
C SER A 510 14.03 11.58 0.48
N ASP A 511 13.68 10.81 -0.55
CA ASP A 511 13.69 11.24 -1.94
C ASP A 511 12.66 10.47 -2.77
N ILE A 512 12.25 11.10 -3.86
CA ILE A 512 11.37 10.55 -4.89
C ILE A 512 12.10 10.67 -6.22
N ILE A 513 12.03 9.61 -7.02
CA ILE A 513 12.73 9.49 -8.30
C ILE A 513 11.69 9.28 -9.39
N ALA A 514 11.67 10.18 -10.37
CA ALA A 514 10.93 9.99 -11.61
C ALA A 514 11.80 9.21 -12.59
N ILE A 515 11.23 8.24 -13.31
CA ILE A 515 11.95 7.36 -14.24
C ILE A 515 11.33 7.49 -15.65
N ASP A 516 12.18 7.61 -16.67
CA ASP A 516 11.79 7.76 -18.07
C ASP A 516 11.37 6.43 -18.73
N ASP A 517 10.81 6.53 -19.94
CA ASP A 517 10.42 5.42 -20.82
C ASP A 517 11.58 4.47 -21.22
N LYS A 518 12.82 4.84 -20.87
CA LYS A 518 14.06 4.12 -21.20
C LYS A 518 14.73 3.53 -19.95
N GLY A 519 14.06 3.57 -18.79
CA GLY A 519 14.56 3.03 -17.52
C GLY A 519 15.64 3.88 -16.85
N LYS A 520 15.66 5.19 -17.08
CA LYS A 520 16.65 6.11 -16.49
C LYS A 520 15.99 7.13 -15.57
N MET A 521 16.75 7.67 -14.62
CA MET A 521 16.31 8.80 -13.81
C MET A 521 15.95 10.00 -14.71
N ARG A 522 14.67 10.37 -14.76
CA ARG A 522 14.14 11.61 -15.35
C ARG A 522 14.52 12.77 -14.42
N SER A 523 14.20 12.66 -13.13
CA SER A 523 14.59 13.62 -12.09
C SER A 523 14.63 12.99 -10.68
N ARG A 524 15.12 13.77 -9.70
CA ARG A 524 15.09 13.47 -8.26
C ARG A 524 14.48 14.67 -7.52
N ILE A 525 13.51 14.39 -6.66
CA ILE A 525 12.82 15.34 -5.79
C ILE A 525 13.12 14.92 -4.35
N SER A 526 13.75 15.78 -3.54
CA SER A 526 14.01 15.45 -2.13
C SER A 526 12.83 15.86 -1.24
N THR A 527 12.55 15.10 -0.19
CA THR A 527 11.57 15.49 0.85
C THR A 527 12.10 16.57 1.81
N GLU A 528 13.32 17.07 1.58
CA GLU A 528 14.00 18.10 2.38
C GLU A 528 14.03 17.76 3.89
N ASN A 529 14.25 16.49 4.22
CA ASN A 529 14.25 15.91 5.58
C ASN A 529 12.91 16.00 6.33
N GLY A 530 11.78 15.87 5.63
CA GLY A 530 10.43 15.80 6.20
C GLY A 530 9.51 16.94 5.75
N LYS A 531 10.11 18.10 5.44
CA LYS A 531 9.48 19.34 4.96
C LYS A 531 8.40 19.11 3.90
N TYR A 532 8.56 18.13 3.01
CA TYR A 532 7.49 17.64 2.16
C TYR A 532 7.04 16.24 2.60
N THR A 533 5.74 16.10 2.78
CA THR A 533 5.09 14.95 3.39
C THR A 533 4.62 13.96 2.33
N VAL A 534 5.29 12.81 2.34
CA VAL A 534 4.80 11.54 1.81
C VAL A 534 4.83 10.52 2.95
N ARG A 535 3.93 9.53 2.94
CA ARG A 535 3.92 8.43 3.91
C ARG A 535 3.74 7.11 3.16
N CYS A 536 4.85 6.41 2.92
CA CYS A 536 4.86 5.00 2.56
C CYS A 536 5.00 4.15 3.84
N SER A 537 4.72 2.85 3.78
CA SER A 537 4.98 1.94 4.89
C SER A 537 6.46 1.56 4.97
N ALA A 538 6.85 0.76 5.98
CA ALA A 538 8.26 0.51 6.26
C ALA A 538 8.93 -0.49 5.32
N VAL A 539 8.18 -1.39 4.66
CA VAL A 539 8.75 -2.46 3.81
C VAL A 539 7.93 -2.80 2.57
N GLU A 540 6.62 -2.57 2.58
CA GLU A 540 5.70 -2.85 1.47
C GLU A 540 5.84 -1.82 0.35
N VAL A 541 5.70 -2.26 -0.89
CA VAL A 541 6.02 -1.47 -2.08
C VAL A 541 4.89 -0.52 -2.45
N GLU A 542 3.63 -0.83 -2.15
CA GLU A 542 2.47 -0.07 -2.64
C GLU A 542 1.69 0.77 -1.60
N ASP A 543 2.22 1.04 -0.39
CA ASP A 543 1.47 1.79 0.66
C ASP A 543 1.65 3.32 0.66
N CYS A 544 2.22 3.93 -0.39
CA CYS A 544 2.44 5.39 -0.39
C CYS A 544 1.12 6.19 -0.43
N LYS A 545 0.98 7.09 0.56
CA LYS A 545 -0.17 7.99 0.82
C LYS A 545 0.32 9.43 1.02
N MET A 546 -0.63 10.37 1.05
CA MET A 546 -0.40 11.83 1.10
C MET A 546 0.29 12.39 -0.15
N VAL A 547 0.23 11.66 -1.27
CA VAL A 547 0.95 11.94 -2.50
C VAL A 547 0.07 11.62 -3.71
N ALA A 548 0.14 12.45 -4.74
CA ALA A 548 -0.51 12.21 -6.03
C ALA A 548 0.48 12.49 -7.18
N VAL A 549 0.21 11.92 -8.35
CA VAL A 549 1.05 12.03 -9.55
C VAL A 549 0.15 12.20 -10.78
N ASP A 550 0.50 13.13 -11.66
CA ASP A 550 0.00 13.22 -13.05
C ASP A 550 1.16 13.02 -14.06
N GLU A 551 0.93 13.27 -15.35
CA GLU A 551 1.93 13.08 -16.42
C GLU A 551 3.21 13.91 -16.23
N ASP A 552 3.06 15.12 -15.67
CA ASP A 552 4.11 16.13 -15.54
C ASP A 552 4.51 16.43 -14.09
N SER A 553 3.68 16.06 -13.10
CA SER A 553 3.78 16.57 -11.74
C SER A 553 3.64 15.51 -10.64
N LEU A 554 4.46 15.65 -9.61
CA LEU A 554 4.27 15.07 -8.27
C LEU A 554 3.65 16.11 -7.34
N TYR A 555 2.71 15.71 -6.48
CA TYR A 555 2.09 16.57 -5.47
C TYR A 555 2.35 16.02 -4.06
N MET A 556 2.88 16.86 -3.17
CA MET A 556 3.08 16.57 -1.75
C MET A 556 2.60 17.74 -0.89
N GLY A 557 2.06 17.45 0.29
CA GLY A 557 1.80 18.49 1.30
C GLY A 557 3.11 18.96 1.96
N THR A 558 3.24 20.22 2.35
CA THR A 558 4.31 20.67 3.25
C THR A 558 4.05 20.19 4.68
N GLU A 559 5.09 20.18 5.53
CA GLU A 559 4.92 20.15 6.98
C GLU A 559 4.08 21.34 7.44
N GLU A 560 3.17 21.08 8.38
CA GLU A 560 2.41 22.13 9.05
C GLU A 560 3.32 23.21 9.63
N HIS A 561 2.97 24.48 9.41
CA HIS A 561 3.58 25.66 10.03
C HIS A 561 2.51 26.56 10.66
N GLU A 562 2.93 27.60 11.38
CA GLU A 562 1.98 28.58 11.93
C GLU A 562 1.38 29.44 10.81
N SER A 563 0.07 29.70 10.90
CA SER A 563 -0.64 30.61 10.01
C SER A 563 0.00 32.00 10.00
N GLN A 564 0.05 32.63 8.82
CA GLN A 564 0.39 34.05 8.68
C GLN A 564 -0.87 34.93 8.46
N GLU A 565 -2.05 34.30 8.34
CA GLU A 565 -3.33 34.94 8.04
C GLU A 565 -4.25 35.05 9.28
N GLU A 566 -3.97 34.26 10.31
CA GLU A 566 -4.78 34.10 11.53
C GLU A 566 -3.87 34.17 12.76
N ASP A 567 -4.33 34.75 13.88
CA ASP A 567 -3.53 34.96 15.10
C ASP A 567 -3.06 33.66 15.80
N TYR A 568 -3.56 32.50 15.38
CA TYR A 568 -3.22 31.19 15.94
C TYR A 568 -3.50 30.05 14.96
N GLY A 569 -2.82 28.92 15.18
CA GLY A 569 -3.13 27.65 14.54
C GLY A 569 -2.34 27.36 13.27
N ARG A 570 -2.43 26.09 12.86
CA ARG A 570 -1.57 25.46 11.86
C ARG A 570 -2.15 25.60 10.46
N THR A 571 -1.27 25.70 9.46
CA THR A 571 -1.61 25.58 8.04
C THR A 571 -0.48 24.88 7.27
N ASN A 572 -0.74 24.49 6.03
CA ASN A 572 0.26 23.96 5.09
C ASN A 572 -0.17 24.25 3.64
N GLU A 573 0.62 23.77 2.69
CA GLU A 573 0.37 23.91 1.26
C GLU A 573 0.55 22.57 0.54
N ILE A 574 -0.13 22.36 -0.59
CA ILE A 574 0.24 21.30 -1.53
C ILE A 574 1.18 21.88 -2.58
N VAL A 575 2.42 21.40 -2.60
CA VAL A 575 3.45 21.82 -3.56
C VAL A 575 3.45 20.87 -4.75
N ALA A 576 3.44 21.45 -5.95
CA ALA A 576 3.57 20.72 -7.21
C ALA A 576 5.05 20.72 -7.63
N PHE A 577 5.59 19.54 -7.94
CA PHE A 577 6.96 19.34 -8.42
C PHE A 577 6.95 18.81 -9.85
N ASP A 578 7.64 19.52 -10.73
CA ASP A 578 7.86 19.17 -12.13
C ASP A 578 8.73 17.90 -12.25
N LEU A 579 8.24 16.87 -12.94
CA LEU A 579 8.86 15.54 -13.03
C LEU A 579 10.09 15.51 -13.96
N ASP A 580 10.27 16.48 -14.86
CA ASP A 580 11.47 16.58 -15.72
C ASP A 580 12.66 17.20 -14.98
N THR A 581 12.41 18.18 -14.12
CA THR A 581 13.47 18.97 -13.47
C THR A 581 13.63 18.70 -11.98
N GLY A 582 12.64 18.04 -11.36
CA GLY A 582 12.59 17.77 -9.92
C GLY A 582 12.29 19.01 -9.06
N LYS A 583 11.81 20.11 -9.67
CA LYS A 583 11.67 21.41 -9.01
C LYS A 583 10.22 21.72 -8.66
N ALA A 584 10.01 22.38 -7.52
CA ALA A 584 8.72 22.97 -7.19
C ALA A 584 8.34 24.03 -8.23
N ARG A 585 7.16 23.88 -8.87
CA ARG A 585 6.61 24.81 -9.87
C ARG A 585 5.56 25.76 -9.31
N GLY A 586 5.03 25.48 -8.11
CA GLY A 586 4.09 26.33 -7.38
C GLY A 586 3.47 25.59 -6.19
N LYS A 587 2.58 26.27 -5.46
CA LYS A 587 1.85 25.68 -4.32
C LYS A 587 0.37 26.10 -4.31
N ALA A 588 -0.48 25.22 -3.81
CA ALA A 588 -1.88 25.49 -3.47
C ALA A 588 -2.00 25.63 -1.94
N GLU A 589 -2.37 26.83 -1.48
CA GLU A 589 -2.54 27.11 -0.05
C GLU A 589 -3.72 26.31 0.54
N ALA A 590 -3.59 25.79 1.76
CA ALA A 590 -4.75 25.35 2.54
C ALA A 590 -5.51 26.54 3.18
N GLY A 591 -4.82 27.64 3.43
CA GLY A 591 -5.35 28.85 4.09
C GLY A 591 -5.33 28.77 5.61
N GLY A 592 -5.57 29.91 6.26
CA GLY A 592 -5.54 30.05 7.72
C GLY A 592 -6.31 28.95 8.47
N ARG A 593 -5.64 28.33 9.47
CA ARG A 593 -6.17 27.26 10.34
C ARG A 593 -6.65 25.98 9.63
N ARG A 594 -6.25 25.72 8.38
CA ARG A 594 -6.57 24.50 7.62
C ARG A 594 -5.32 23.72 7.23
N VAL A 595 -5.39 22.39 7.33
CA VAL A 595 -4.34 21.47 6.85
C VAL A 595 -4.92 20.65 5.69
N MET A 596 -4.15 20.47 4.62
CA MET A 596 -4.60 19.86 3.36
C MET A 596 -3.60 18.80 2.87
N THR A 597 -4.12 17.67 2.37
CA THR A 597 -3.36 16.47 2.00
C THR A 597 -3.79 15.94 0.62
N PRO A 598 -2.86 15.65 -0.32
CA PRO A 598 -3.19 15.03 -1.60
C PRO A 598 -3.85 13.64 -1.44
N LEU A 599 -4.87 13.35 -2.25
CA LEU A 599 -5.56 12.05 -2.28
C LEU A 599 -5.23 11.24 -3.55
N GLN A 600 -5.60 11.79 -4.71
CA GLN A 600 -5.64 11.10 -6.00
C GLN A 600 -5.81 12.13 -7.13
N MET A 601 -5.63 11.70 -8.39
CA MET A 601 -6.13 12.42 -9.56
C MET A 601 -7.54 11.92 -9.91
N GLU A 602 -8.40 12.79 -10.42
CA GLU A 602 -9.69 12.48 -11.04
C GLU A 602 -9.71 13.14 -12.43
N GLY A 603 -9.27 12.38 -13.44
CA GLY A 603 -8.88 12.95 -14.74
C GLY A 603 -7.80 14.02 -14.59
N ASP A 604 -7.96 15.14 -15.29
CA ASP A 604 -7.06 16.30 -15.24
C ASP A 604 -7.14 17.12 -13.93
N THR A 605 -7.75 16.60 -12.85
CA THR A 605 -8.00 17.33 -11.59
C THR A 605 -7.32 16.66 -10.40
N LEU A 606 -6.53 17.42 -9.63
CA LEU A 606 -5.95 16.92 -8.39
C LEU A 606 -6.99 17.01 -7.27
N LEU A 607 -7.26 15.92 -6.58
CA LEU A 607 -8.12 15.89 -5.40
C LEU A 607 -7.28 15.85 -4.12
N ALA A 608 -7.68 16.66 -3.15
CA ALA A 608 -7.08 16.76 -1.83
C ALA A 608 -8.15 16.76 -0.72
N TYR A 609 -7.79 16.25 0.45
CA TYR A 609 -8.60 16.34 1.66
C TYR A 609 -8.08 17.47 2.54
N MET A 610 -8.95 18.39 2.90
CA MET A 610 -8.71 19.43 3.89
C MET A 610 -9.35 19.00 5.22
N GLU A 611 -8.54 18.92 6.27
CA GLU A 611 -8.93 18.31 7.53
C GLU A 611 -9.90 19.17 8.36
N PRO A 612 -10.79 18.55 9.18
CA PRO A 612 -11.68 19.28 10.07
C PRO A 612 -10.89 20.10 11.12
N THR A 613 -11.45 21.24 11.50
CA THR A 613 -10.98 22.06 12.63
C THR A 613 -11.83 21.77 13.87
N TYR A 614 -11.66 22.54 14.96
CA TYR A 614 -12.59 22.49 16.10
C TYR A 614 -13.97 23.11 15.79
N ASP A 615 -14.12 23.83 14.66
CA ASP A 615 -15.33 24.58 14.29
C ASP A 615 -15.86 24.38 12.87
N GLN A 616 -15.15 23.66 12.00
CA GLN A 616 -15.51 23.37 10.61
C GLN A 616 -15.25 21.89 10.29
N GLY A 617 -16.18 21.25 9.57
CA GLY A 617 -15.96 19.90 9.02
C GLY A 617 -14.84 19.86 7.99
N GLY A 618 -14.43 18.65 7.63
CA GLY A 618 -13.47 18.41 6.54
C GLY A 618 -14.05 18.80 5.17
N GLN A 619 -13.18 18.94 4.18
CA GLN A 619 -13.56 19.29 2.82
C GLN A 619 -12.80 18.45 1.80
N VAL A 620 -13.43 18.14 0.67
CA VAL A 620 -12.72 17.68 -0.53
C VAL A 620 -12.49 18.89 -1.41
N MET A 621 -11.23 19.11 -1.74
CA MET A 621 -10.75 20.21 -2.56
C MET A 621 -10.30 19.66 -3.90
N ALA A 622 -10.86 20.18 -4.98
CA ALA A 622 -10.30 20.03 -6.31
C ALA A 622 -9.30 21.15 -6.56
N ILE A 623 -8.12 20.81 -7.06
CA ILE A 623 -7.03 21.73 -7.35
C ILE A 623 -6.74 21.59 -8.84
N ASP A 624 -6.87 22.69 -9.60
CA ASP A 624 -6.48 22.73 -11.00
C ASP A 624 -4.94 22.56 -11.10
N PRO A 625 -4.41 21.51 -11.77
CA PRO A 625 -2.98 21.25 -11.84
C PRO A 625 -2.13 22.41 -12.38
N LYS A 626 -2.67 23.19 -13.33
CA LYS A 626 -1.91 24.17 -14.12
C LYS A 626 -1.80 25.52 -13.41
N THR A 627 -2.81 25.89 -12.63
CA THR A 627 -2.93 27.17 -11.92
C THR A 627 -2.87 27.03 -10.39
N LEU A 628 -2.95 25.80 -9.87
CA LEU A 628 -2.95 25.45 -8.44
C LEU A 628 -4.05 26.14 -7.62
N LYS A 629 -5.18 26.45 -8.27
CA LYS A 629 -6.35 27.06 -7.65
C LYS A 629 -7.26 25.99 -7.05
N SER A 630 -7.46 26.07 -5.73
CA SER A 630 -8.37 25.21 -4.97
C SER A 630 -9.84 25.62 -5.15
N THR A 631 -10.71 24.64 -5.36
CA THR A 631 -12.17 24.75 -5.40
C THR A 631 -12.77 23.70 -4.46
N VAL A 632 -13.73 24.08 -3.61
CA VAL A 632 -14.46 23.13 -2.77
C VAL A 632 -15.34 22.26 -3.67
N TYR A 633 -15.17 20.93 -3.60
CA TYR A 633 -16.06 19.93 -4.20
C TYR A 633 -17.01 19.33 -3.16
N LEU A 634 -16.52 19.09 -1.94
CA LEU A 634 -17.33 18.57 -0.84
C LEU A 634 -17.00 19.30 0.47
N LYS A 635 -18.00 19.51 1.33
CA LYS A 635 -17.87 20.16 2.64
C LYS A 635 -18.74 19.41 3.65
N ASN A 636 -18.07 18.68 4.55
CA ASN A 636 -18.71 17.86 5.57
C ASN A 636 -19.34 18.77 6.66
N PRO A 637 -20.41 18.29 7.33
CA PRO A 637 -21.15 19.11 8.28
C PRO A 637 -20.37 19.34 9.59
N LYS A 638 -20.83 20.27 10.43
CA LYS A 638 -20.11 20.64 11.66
C LYS A 638 -20.17 19.56 12.76
N ASP A 639 -21.20 18.73 12.76
CA ASP A 639 -21.39 17.64 13.72
C ASP A 639 -20.59 16.38 13.39
N SER A 640 -20.03 16.25 12.17
CA SER A 640 -19.16 15.12 11.83
C SER A 640 -17.72 15.26 12.31
N ILE A 641 -17.27 16.44 12.76
CA ILE A 641 -15.89 16.74 13.19
C ILE A 641 -15.29 15.65 14.10
N GLU A 642 -16.02 15.22 15.13
CA GLU A 642 -15.57 14.17 16.06
C GLU A 642 -15.37 12.82 15.37
N THR A 643 -16.24 12.48 14.41
CA THR A 643 -16.14 11.24 13.62
C THR A 643 -14.97 11.32 12.64
N GLU A 644 -14.86 12.42 11.91
CA GLU A 644 -13.77 12.71 10.96
C GLU A 644 -12.39 12.73 11.65
N SER A 645 -12.31 13.13 12.93
CA SER A 645 -11.08 13.11 13.71
C SER A 645 -10.45 11.71 13.86
N SER A 646 -11.24 10.63 13.70
CA SER A 646 -10.73 9.26 13.68
C SER A 646 -10.14 8.84 12.33
N TYR A 647 -10.35 9.64 11.28
CA TYR A 647 -9.93 9.40 9.89
C TYR A 647 -8.92 10.44 9.37
N ARG A 648 -8.13 11.08 10.26
CA ARG A 648 -7.00 11.93 9.83
C ARG A 648 -6.09 11.13 8.87
N PRO A 649 -5.61 11.71 7.76
CA PRO A 649 -4.74 11.04 6.80
C PRO A 649 -3.54 10.35 7.49
N SER A 650 -3.38 9.06 7.27
CA SER A 650 -2.33 8.24 7.89
C SER A 650 -2.21 6.88 7.19
N LEU A 651 -1.18 6.09 7.53
CA LEU A 651 -1.04 4.72 7.02
C LEU A 651 -2.20 3.79 7.45
N ASN A 652 -2.85 4.07 8.59
CA ASN A 652 -3.96 3.27 9.10
C ASN A 652 -5.33 3.65 8.52
N VAL A 653 -5.39 4.65 7.63
CA VAL A 653 -6.61 5.15 7.00
C VAL A 653 -6.50 5.04 5.48
N ARG A 654 -7.62 4.80 4.82
CA ARG A 654 -7.79 4.93 3.37
C ARG A 654 -8.90 5.95 3.10
N LEU A 655 -8.53 7.04 2.46
CA LEU A 655 -9.45 8.03 1.91
C LEU A 655 -9.53 7.81 0.39
N LEU A 656 -10.74 7.88 -0.17
CA LEU A 656 -11.01 7.89 -1.61
C LEU A 656 -12.14 8.88 -1.89
N TYR A 657 -12.06 9.61 -3.00
CA TYR A 657 -13.19 10.34 -3.56
C TYR A 657 -13.58 9.72 -4.89
N GLU A 658 -14.87 9.44 -5.07
CA GLU A 658 -15.37 8.74 -6.25
C GLU A 658 -16.84 9.12 -6.51
N GLY A 659 -17.13 9.73 -7.66
CA GLY A 659 -18.50 10.02 -8.08
C GLY A 659 -19.25 10.91 -7.09
N GLY A 660 -18.66 12.04 -6.71
CA GLY A 660 -19.26 13.04 -5.82
C GLY A 660 -19.16 12.74 -4.31
N ARG A 661 -18.48 11.66 -3.91
CA ARG A 661 -18.55 11.13 -2.53
C ARG A 661 -17.18 10.80 -1.93
N LEU A 662 -16.99 11.18 -0.67
CA LEU A 662 -15.80 10.88 0.13
C LEU A 662 -16.02 9.61 0.96
N TYR A 663 -15.17 8.61 0.77
CA TYR A 663 -15.14 7.36 1.52
C TYR A 663 -13.95 7.35 2.46
N MET A 664 -14.18 7.21 3.76
CA MET A 664 -13.14 7.24 4.81
C MET A 664 -13.15 5.93 5.60
N GLY A 665 -12.17 5.06 5.37
CA GLY A 665 -12.12 3.70 5.95
C GLY A 665 -10.86 3.46 6.79
N GLN A 666 -11.01 2.69 7.88
CA GLN A 666 -9.87 2.18 8.65
C GLN A 666 -9.24 0.97 7.93
N THR A 667 -7.92 0.83 7.98
CA THR A 667 -7.18 -0.36 7.54
C THR A 667 -6.73 -1.22 8.73
N LEU A 668 -6.66 -0.64 9.93
CA LEU A 668 -6.27 -1.30 11.18
C LEU A 668 -7.22 -0.85 12.31
N MET A 669 -7.72 -1.79 13.11
CA MET A 669 -8.60 -1.51 14.26
C MET A 669 -8.24 -2.43 15.44
N SER A 670 -8.65 -2.14 16.67
CA SER A 670 -8.43 -3.01 17.84
C SER A 670 -9.73 -3.25 18.64
N GLU A 671 -9.77 -4.18 19.58
CA GLU A 671 -10.90 -4.31 20.53
C GLU A 671 -11.21 -2.96 21.19
N ARG A 672 -10.22 -2.37 21.85
CA ARG A 672 -10.35 -1.11 22.58
C ARG A 672 -10.62 0.03 21.60
N SER A 673 -11.49 0.94 22.00
CA SER A 673 -11.58 2.24 21.35
C SER A 673 -10.34 3.06 21.70
N SER A 674 -9.81 3.78 20.72
CA SER A 674 -8.72 4.76 20.87
C SER A 674 -9.06 5.91 21.83
N SER A 675 -10.35 6.10 22.13
CA SER A 675 -10.87 7.05 23.12
C SER A 675 -12.07 6.44 23.85
N LEU A 676 -12.11 6.55 25.18
CA LEU A 676 -13.01 5.75 26.02
C LEU A 676 -14.51 5.96 25.75
N ASP A 677 -14.89 7.12 25.21
CA ASP A 677 -16.29 7.57 25.12
C ASP A 677 -16.83 7.73 23.69
N ARG A 678 -16.02 7.47 22.63
CA ARG A 678 -16.43 7.70 21.23
C ARG A 678 -16.73 6.40 20.47
N LYS A 679 -17.80 6.42 19.67
CA LYS A 679 -18.18 5.32 18.77
C LYS A 679 -17.26 5.31 17.55
N GLU A 680 -16.47 4.25 17.40
CA GLU A 680 -15.64 4.01 16.22
C GLU A 680 -16.43 3.30 15.11
N TYR A 681 -16.12 3.63 13.86
CA TYR A 681 -16.70 3.06 12.65
C TYR A 681 -15.61 2.38 11.80
N LEU A 682 -15.97 1.37 11.02
CA LEU A 682 -15.07 0.73 10.05
C LEU A 682 -14.90 1.60 8.79
N LEU A 683 -15.97 2.28 8.38
CA LEU A 683 -16.06 3.15 7.20
C LEU A 683 -17.16 4.19 7.42
N VAL A 684 -16.94 5.43 6.98
CA VAL A 684 -17.97 6.46 6.81
C VAL A 684 -17.95 7.00 5.37
N VAL A 685 -19.11 7.45 4.89
CA VAL A 685 -19.28 7.97 3.53
C VAL A 685 -20.05 9.28 3.57
N PHE A 686 -19.43 10.33 3.04
CA PHE A 686 -20.03 11.66 2.89
C PHE A 686 -20.36 11.96 1.43
N GLY A 687 -21.39 12.76 1.19
CA GLY A 687 -21.77 13.23 -0.14
C GLY A 687 -22.89 14.26 -0.10
N SER A 688 -23.14 14.91 -1.23
CA SER A 688 -24.33 15.74 -1.45
C SER A 688 -25.41 14.95 -2.20
N GLU A 689 -26.65 15.00 -1.72
CA GLU A 689 -27.86 14.64 -2.52
C GLU A 689 -28.20 15.75 -3.53
#